data_AF-A0A5D3F9G3-F1
#
_entry.id   AF-A0A5D3F9G3-F1
#
_cell.length_a   1.000
_cell.length_b   1.000
_cell.length_c   1.000
_cell.angle_alpha   90.00
_cell.angle_beta   90.00
_cell.angle_gamma   90.00
#
_symmetry.space_group_name_H-M   'P 1'
#
loop_
_entity.id
_entity.type
_entity.pdbx_description
1 polymer ?
#
loop_
_entity_poly.entity_id
_entity_poly.type
_entity_poly.pdbx_seq_one_letter_code
_entity_poly.pdbx_strand_id
1 'polypeptide(L)'
;MSWQAAGGGPGGTGGGPSGDLFASVEGNVRELVASPWWRTAQPADRAAQIAARMLWGAGEWWLYGAWGRWYRCGLDGAWHPCPPPAAFEDRRVAVPAPRGAGTPPVPPQLFPTGPDLSAGRVAPLGFLGPVPDTAVVAGISQALTTALAVDPQQFAQHDPMFQPGTPSTVAAAWGALLWCAGSPVALTEHPLIESFVPFLTTSAEQLHWMMPPDFATLAGYYVHRLGAGDGGGAAHVARVMYEVAAGLRGDPRFRPGADALAAITAASLRMVNQDLATVRYGPGAIVQEWRRRCPAEFATPMVRDTAPGEYLRLALYDLQEIVAELTGPRPAAPGRGHDEVRRAGVAVLAADLQAAPGALAAVQQWLDPDSARTLQAVLADPANPLRTLWPRDGRLPDALRGTQAAAPGTAPPAEALAALLATTYTLGLTWCRLAQVPPPATGFAVPQAVAAELTSPALHTPPSTDELSAWDIIKAARAHLAAERAEPGADQPVAPVAPVPEPARDAPGPPPAVAPVPPPSAPPVPPPADPEPPPSSPAPFQAPSVPEPSPPVDDPAPAWPSPDATTADTPPPLPPPPARPAPAPPVPPPAPAEPVWPSEPQHTQLDTDAFKTQLDRGPAWPGAEGPVPPPPAPPAPAAPSAPAGERVGERPADLPRPPAPVPEPPPPLRAAPVPEQSPQVAEAYGIRFLCGADDIERVVTEVRRRGKWARRLRGQDVSSASAPALLLIGTPSSGQRRLARMVAAALAEVAASSGEVRSAHAEDLREHGPDGLRAALEEHAGHVLLLDGLDGLILDEAQGPAYASALYRTRLEGVNDTALLATCEPDRVGELSAASPELVTDLRAVRLPDLSDAAARSALVGLLAEERRLRLGADAWAVVDRDVGTLRPRGRLTGARLVEAYLDRAATRHLGSAEETRAIGSALSLTAADFEGLAAELSGR
;
A
#
# COMPACT_ATOMS: atom_id res chain seq x y z
N MET A 1 -47.45 -36.70 16.22
CA MET A 1 -48.41 -35.99 15.34
C MET A 1 -48.36 -34.52 15.76
N SER A 2 -48.25 -33.47 14.97
CA SER A 2 -48.35 -33.21 13.52
C SER A 2 -48.53 -31.68 13.47
N TRP A 3 -47.52 -30.90 13.08
CA TRP A 3 -47.68 -29.45 12.90
C TRP A 3 -48.08 -29.19 11.45
N GLN A 4 -49.38 -29.26 11.18
CA GLN A 4 -50.03 -28.70 10.00
C GLN A 4 -51.46 -28.29 10.37
N ALA A 5 -51.69 -26.99 10.56
CA ALA A 5 -52.85 -26.24 10.05
C ALA A 5 -52.93 -24.83 10.67
N ALA A 6 -52.80 -23.84 9.78
CA ALA A 6 -53.13 -22.42 9.82
C ALA A 6 -53.98 -21.82 10.96
N GLY A 7 -53.61 -20.60 11.38
CA GLY A 7 -54.58 -19.60 11.88
C GLY A 7 -54.03 -18.53 12.84
N GLY A 8 -53.50 -17.42 12.29
CA GLY A 8 -53.59 -16.05 12.82
C GLY A 8 -53.10 -15.73 14.25
N GLY A 9 -51.97 -15.02 14.34
CA GLY A 9 -51.49 -14.40 15.60
C GLY A 9 -52.30 -13.19 16.07
N PRO A 10 -51.88 -12.60 17.20
CA PRO A 10 -51.33 -11.22 17.19
C PRO A 10 -50.09 -11.14 18.12
N GLY A 11 -48.92 -10.57 17.82
CA GLY A 11 -48.50 -9.28 17.23
C GLY A 11 -47.25 -8.85 18.06
N GLY A 12 -46.16 -8.26 17.59
CA GLY A 12 -45.83 -7.61 16.33
C GLY A 12 -45.35 -6.18 16.61
N THR A 13 -44.04 -5.93 16.63
CA THR A 13 -43.44 -4.62 16.25
C THR A 13 -41.98 -4.82 15.81
N GLY A 14 -41.73 -4.60 14.52
CA GLY A 14 -40.41 -4.66 13.87
C GLY A 14 -40.45 -5.09 12.40
N GLY A 15 -41.60 -4.99 11.72
CA GLY A 15 -41.76 -5.37 10.32
C GLY A 15 -41.50 -4.21 9.35
N GLY A 16 -40.42 -4.30 8.57
CA GLY A 16 -40.39 -3.80 7.19
C GLY A 16 -41.02 -4.82 6.23
N PRO A 17 -41.30 -4.47 4.96
CA PRO A 17 -42.29 -5.12 4.10
C PRO A 17 -42.13 -6.65 4.04
N SER A 18 -43.22 -7.36 4.31
CA SER A 18 -43.32 -8.79 4.62
C SER A 18 -43.06 -9.75 3.45
N GLY A 19 -41.98 -9.55 2.68
CA GLY A 19 -41.66 -10.39 1.52
C GLY A 19 -40.17 -10.57 1.20
N ASP A 20 -39.24 -9.86 1.86
CA ASP A 20 -37.80 -10.06 1.66
C ASP A 20 -37.23 -11.04 2.71
N LEU A 21 -37.06 -12.30 2.31
CA LEU A 21 -36.47 -13.33 3.16
C LEU A 21 -34.99 -13.10 3.44
N PHE A 22 -34.25 -12.45 2.55
CA PHE A 22 -32.84 -12.15 2.79
C PHE A 22 -32.72 -11.18 3.99
N ALA A 23 -33.39 -10.04 3.93
CA ALA A 23 -33.38 -9.07 5.03
C ALA A 23 -33.89 -9.67 6.35
N SER A 24 -34.93 -10.52 6.31
CA SER A 24 -35.46 -11.19 7.49
C SER A 24 -34.44 -12.17 8.10
N VAL A 25 -33.77 -12.98 7.28
CA VAL A 25 -32.75 -13.93 7.76
C VAL A 25 -31.55 -13.19 8.36
N GLU A 26 -31.09 -12.11 7.74
CA GLU A 26 -30.00 -11.28 8.29
C GLU A 26 -30.32 -10.78 9.70
N GLY A 27 -31.51 -10.18 9.88
CA GLY A 27 -31.96 -9.69 11.18
C GLY A 27 -32.07 -10.82 12.20
N ASN A 28 -32.69 -11.95 11.82
CA ASN A 28 -32.85 -13.11 12.69
C ASN A 28 -31.52 -13.75 13.11
N VAL A 29 -30.53 -13.82 12.21
CA VAL A 29 -29.21 -14.36 12.54
C VAL A 29 -28.46 -13.41 13.47
N ARG A 30 -28.50 -12.09 13.22
CA ARG A 30 -27.88 -11.10 14.12
C ARG A 30 -28.49 -11.15 15.51
N GLU A 31 -29.81 -11.25 15.62
CA GLU A 31 -30.51 -11.39 16.90
C GLU A 31 -30.14 -12.69 17.61
N LEU A 32 -30.15 -13.81 16.90
CA LEU A 32 -29.75 -15.11 17.44
C LEU A 32 -28.33 -15.09 17.99
N VAL A 33 -27.40 -14.52 17.23
CA VAL A 33 -25.98 -14.47 17.57
C VAL A 33 -25.69 -13.49 18.72
N ALA A 34 -26.49 -12.41 18.83
CA ALA A 34 -26.45 -11.50 19.97
C ALA A 34 -27.05 -12.10 21.25
N SER A 35 -27.83 -13.18 21.16
CA SER A 35 -28.50 -13.79 22.31
C SER A 35 -27.50 -14.38 23.34
N PRO A 36 -27.85 -14.38 24.64
CA PRO A 36 -27.02 -15.02 25.67
C PRO A 36 -26.79 -16.52 25.43
N TRP A 37 -27.76 -17.20 24.81
CA TRP A 37 -27.67 -18.62 24.46
C TRP A 37 -26.51 -18.89 23.50
N TRP A 38 -26.27 -18.00 22.54
CA TRP A 38 -25.21 -18.18 21.54
C TRP A 38 -23.85 -18.41 22.20
N ARG A 39 -23.54 -17.63 23.25
CA ARG A 39 -22.25 -17.69 23.95
C ARG A 39 -21.97 -19.04 24.61
N THR A 40 -23.01 -19.75 25.05
CA THR A 40 -22.88 -21.04 25.76
C THR A 40 -23.21 -22.25 24.90
N ALA A 41 -23.84 -22.06 23.73
CA ALA A 41 -24.19 -23.13 22.79
C ALA A 41 -22.96 -23.85 22.24
N GLN A 42 -23.08 -25.17 22.00
CA GLN A 42 -22.03 -25.96 21.36
C GLN A 42 -21.90 -25.60 19.86
N PRO A 43 -20.71 -25.73 19.24
CA PRO A 43 -20.53 -25.43 17.83
C PRO A 43 -21.51 -26.16 16.89
N ALA A 44 -21.86 -27.42 17.20
CA ALA A 44 -22.83 -28.19 16.44
C ALA A 44 -24.25 -27.60 16.52
N ASP A 45 -24.67 -27.12 17.69
CA ASP A 45 -25.99 -26.50 17.88
C ASP A 45 -26.06 -25.15 17.15
N ARG A 46 -24.98 -24.36 17.22
CA ARG A 46 -24.84 -23.11 16.46
C ARG A 46 -24.95 -23.37 14.96
N ALA A 47 -24.20 -24.34 14.45
CA ALA A 47 -24.24 -24.76 13.06
C ALA A 47 -25.66 -25.18 12.63
N ALA A 48 -26.34 -26.00 13.44
CA ALA A 48 -27.71 -26.42 13.17
C ALA A 48 -28.70 -25.25 13.12
N GLN A 49 -28.59 -24.29 14.04
CA GLN A 49 -29.46 -23.10 14.04
C GLN A 49 -29.24 -22.19 12.82
N ILE A 50 -28.00 -22.03 12.40
CA ILE A 50 -27.65 -21.22 11.22
C ILE A 50 -28.08 -21.94 9.93
N ALA A 51 -27.79 -23.23 9.81
CA ALA A 51 -28.23 -24.05 8.68
C ALA A 51 -29.77 -24.10 8.54
N ALA A 52 -30.50 -24.06 9.66
CA ALA A 52 -31.96 -24.01 9.66
C ALA A 52 -32.56 -22.73 9.02
N ARG A 53 -31.75 -21.70 8.79
CA ARG A 53 -32.12 -20.39 8.21
C ARG A 53 -31.59 -20.20 6.78
N MET A 54 -31.02 -21.24 6.17
CA MET A 54 -30.59 -21.19 4.77
C MET A 54 -31.77 -20.89 3.85
N LEU A 55 -31.47 -20.23 2.74
CA LEU A 55 -32.44 -19.95 1.67
C LEU A 55 -32.11 -20.74 0.42
N TRP A 56 -33.15 -21.06 -0.34
CA TRP A 56 -33.07 -21.62 -1.68
C TRP A 56 -33.78 -20.68 -2.64
N GLY A 57 -33.09 -20.23 -3.69
CA GLY A 57 -33.64 -19.27 -4.65
C GLY A 57 -32.90 -19.34 -5.97
N ALA A 58 -33.63 -19.22 -7.08
CA ALA A 58 -33.09 -19.28 -8.45
C ALA A 58 -32.22 -20.53 -8.75
N GLY A 59 -32.40 -21.63 -8.01
CA GLY A 59 -31.62 -22.86 -8.18
C GLY A 59 -30.32 -22.92 -7.39
N GLU A 60 -30.13 -22.02 -6.42
CA GLU A 60 -28.90 -21.90 -5.62
C GLU A 60 -29.21 -21.87 -4.12
N TRP A 61 -28.25 -22.35 -3.32
CA TRP A 61 -28.32 -22.30 -1.86
C TRP A 61 -27.63 -21.04 -1.35
N TRP A 62 -28.25 -20.39 -0.38
CA TRP A 62 -27.79 -19.17 0.22
C TRP A 62 -27.72 -19.31 1.74
N LEU A 63 -26.66 -18.73 2.32
CA LEU A 63 -26.41 -18.74 3.75
C LEU A 63 -25.92 -17.36 4.19
N TYR A 64 -26.56 -16.78 5.19
CA TYR A 64 -26.00 -15.63 5.90
C TYR A 64 -25.18 -16.13 7.08
N GLY A 65 -23.90 -15.77 7.12
CA GLY A 65 -22.95 -16.42 8.00
C GLY A 65 -21.81 -15.50 8.44
N ALA A 66 -20.63 -16.09 8.54
CA ALA A 66 -19.44 -15.45 9.05
C ALA A 66 -19.17 -14.09 8.38
N TRP A 67 -18.53 -13.18 9.12
CA TRP A 67 -18.22 -11.81 8.67
C TRP A 67 -19.45 -10.96 8.32
N GLY A 68 -20.67 -11.43 8.63
CA GLY A 68 -21.91 -10.75 8.27
C GLY A 68 -22.13 -10.68 6.76
N ARG A 69 -21.69 -11.70 6.01
CA ARG A 69 -21.82 -11.79 4.56
C ARG A 69 -22.81 -12.88 4.14
N TRP A 70 -23.37 -12.69 2.95
CA TRP A 70 -24.08 -13.76 2.24
C TRP A 70 -23.11 -14.65 1.50
N TYR A 71 -23.35 -15.95 1.58
CA TYR A 71 -22.62 -16.99 0.89
C TYR A 71 -23.56 -17.73 -0.04
N ARG A 72 -23.07 -18.02 -1.23
CA ARG A 72 -23.76 -18.79 -2.25
C ARG A 72 -23.03 -20.12 -2.47
N CYS A 73 -23.76 -21.21 -2.50
CA CYS A 73 -23.22 -22.51 -2.91
C CYS A 73 -23.28 -22.63 -4.44
N GLY A 74 -22.11 -22.75 -5.07
CA GLY A 74 -21.97 -23.03 -6.49
C GLY A 74 -22.41 -24.45 -6.85
N LEU A 75 -22.50 -24.72 -8.17
CA LEU A 75 -22.80 -26.05 -8.71
C LEU A 75 -21.71 -27.09 -8.40
N ASP A 76 -20.49 -26.62 -8.13
CA ASP A 76 -19.35 -27.40 -7.67
C ASP A 76 -19.42 -27.76 -6.17
N GLY A 77 -20.45 -27.30 -5.46
CA GLY A 77 -20.62 -27.52 -4.03
C GLY A 77 -19.76 -26.59 -3.16
N ALA A 78 -19.00 -25.66 -3.76
CA ALA A 78 -18.19 -24.71 -3.04
C ALA A 78 -19.01 -23.48 -2.62
N TRP A 79 -18.73 -22.96 -1.43
CA TRP A 79 -19.38 -21.77 -0.90
C TRP A 79 -18.52 -20.53 -1.12
N HIS A 80 -19.09 -19.48 -1.70
CA HIS A 80 -18.41 -18.23 -1.98
C HIS A 80 -19.20 -17.03 -1.44
N PRO A 81 -18.52 -16.01 -0.85
CA PRO A 81 -19.16 -14.74 -0.56
C PRO A 81 -19.79 -14.19 -1.84
N CYS A 82 -21.07 -13.87 -1.78
CA CYS A 82 -21.81 -13.29 -2.89
C CYS A 82 -22.90 -12.36 -2.33
N PRO A 83 -22.91 -11.08 -2.71
CA PRO A 83 -23.99 -10.19 -2.33
C PRO A 83 -25.35 -10.76 -2.75
N PRO A 84 -26.39 -10.60 -1.92
CA PRO A 84 -27.72 -11.03 -2.28
C PRO A 84 -28.22 -10.21 -3.48
N PRO A 85 -29.17 -10.73 -4.28
CA PRO A 85 -29.75 -9.99 -5.42
C PRO A 85 -30.17 -8.57 -5.03
N ALA A 86 -29.89 -7.55 -5.84
CA ALA A 86 -30.23 -6.16 -5.46
C ALA A 86 -31.73 -5.84 -5.64
N ALA A 87 -32.37 -6.40 -6.66
CA ALA A 87 -33.76 -6.15 -6.95
C ALA A 87 -34.70 -6.95 -6.04
N PHE A 88 -35.73 -6.29 -5.50
CA PHE A 88 -36.73 -6.95 -4.65
C PHE A 88 -37.42 -8.13 -5.34
N GLU A 89 -37.70 -8.02 -6.64
CA GLU A 89 -38.33 -9.09 -7.42
C GLU A 89 -37.47 -10.36 -7.47
N ASP A 90 -36.15 -10.21 -7.59
CA ASP A 90 -35.19 -11.33 -7.57
C ASP A 90 -35.01 -11.91 -6.16
N ARG A 91 -35.23 -11.12 -5.11
CA ARG A 91 -35.23 -11.62 -3.72
C ARG A 91 -36.51 -12.39 -3.39
N ARG A 92 -37.65 -11.97 -3.94
CA ARG A 92 -38.97 -12.54 -3.63
C ARG A 92 -39.13 -14.00 -4.10
N VAL A 93 -38.30 -14.47 -5.02
CA VAL A 93 -38.31 -15.87 -5.47
C VAL A 93 -37.59 -16.83 -4.51
N ALA A 94 -36.88 -16.32 -3.50
CA ALA A 94 -36.26 -17.14 -2.49
C ALA A 94 -37.32 -17.76 -1.55
N VAL A 95 -37.05 -18.98 -1.11
CA VAL A 95 -37.83 -19.72 -0.12
C VAL A 95 -36.90 -20.31 0.94
N PRO A 96 -37.39 -20.65 2.15
CA PRO A 96 -36.60 -21.39 3.12
C PRO A 96 -36.09 -22.70 2.51
N ALA A 97 -34.81 -23.00 2.72
CA ALA A 97 -34.18 -24.11 2.04
C ALA A 97 -34.70 -25.47 2.57
N PRO A 98 -34.93 -26.47 1.71
CA PRO A 98 -35.44 -27.77 2.13
C PRO A 98 -34.42 -28.50 3.00
N ARG A 99 -34.90 -29.14 4.08
CA ARG A 99 -34.07 -29.94 4.99
C ARG A 99 -33.99 -31.38 4.51
N GLY A 100 -32.79 -31.97 4.45
CA GLY A 100 -32.62 -33.41 4.22
C GLY A 100 -31.49 -33.74 3.24
N ALA A 101 -31.54 -34.96 2.69
CA ALA A 101 -30.58 -35.42 1.69
C ALA A 101 -30.66 -34.53 0.43
N GLY A 102 -29.69 -33.62 0.28
CA GLY A 102 -29.67 -32.61 -0.78
C GLY A 102 -29.20 -31.22 -0.30
N THR A 103 -29.19 -30.96 1.01
CA THR A 103 -28.56 -29.75 1.56
C THR A 103 -27.04 -29.85 1.40
N PRO A 104 -26.38 -28.88 0.73
CA PRO A 104 -24.93 -28.90 0.56
C PRO A 104 -24.23 -28.76 1.92
N PRO A 105 -23.11 -29.47 2.14
CA PRO A 105 -22.35 -29.33 3.38
C PRO A 105 -21.84 -27.90 3.51
N VAL A 106 -22.10 -27.28 4.66
CA VAL A 106 -21.61 -25.93 4.97
C VAL A 106 -20.27 -26.05 5.71
N PRO A 107 -19.20 -25.46 5.18
CA PRO A 107 -17.91 -25.44 5.86
C PRO A 107 -18.00 -24.76 7.24
N PRO A 108 -17.37 -25.31 8.29
CA PRO A 108 -17.46 -24.75 9.65
C PRO A 108 -17.09 -23.28 9.76
N GLN A 109 -16.13 -22.81 8.94
CA GLN A 109 -15.68 -21.42 8.91
C GLN A 109 -16.75 -20.40 8.46
N LEU A 110 -17.86 -20.87 7.88
CA LEU A 110 -18.97 -19.99 7.47
C LEU A 110 -19.97 -19.76 8.59
N PHE A 111 -19.89 -20.50 9.69
CA PHE A 111 -20.73 -20.23 10.84
C PHE A 111 -20.15 -19.05 11.62
N PRO A 112 -21.00 -18.08 12.02
CA PRO A 112 -20.53 -16.92 12.75
C PRO A 112 -19.91 -17.33 14.09
N THR A 113 -18.88 -16.62 14.50
CA THR A 113 -18.31 -16.75 15.84
C THR A 113 -19.04 -15.87 16.85
N GLY A 114 -19.65 -14.80 16.36
CA GLY A 114 -20.34 -13.78 17.13
C GLY A 114 -19.86 -12.39 16.72
N PRO A 115 -18.63 -12.03 17.12
CA PRO A 115 -18.11 -10.70 16.85
C PRO A 115 -17.86 -10.40 15.36
N ASP A 116 -17.60 -11.42 14.55
CA ASP A 116 -17.39 -11.30 13.12
C ASP A 116 -18.62 -10.74 12.37
N LEU A 117 -19.84 -10.88 12.90
CA LEU A 117 -21.02 -10.23 12.32
C LEU A 117 -20.99 -8.69 12.41
N SER A 118 -20.15 -8.13 13.28
CA SER A 118 -19.99 -6.69 13.46
C SER A 118 -18.83 -6.09 12.65
N ALA A 119 -18.13 -6.90 11.84
CA ALA A 119 -16.91 -6.51 11.14
C ALA A 119 -17.07 -5.32 10.18
N GLY A 120 -18.28 -5.05 9.66
CA GLY A 120 -18.51 -4.00 8.67
C GLY A 120 -17.81 -4.29 7.35
N ARG A 121 -17.44 -3.24 6.59
CA ARG A 121 -16.56 -3.36 5.40
C ARG A 121 -15.16 -3.74 5.83
N VAL A 122 -14.50 -4.64 5.09
CA VAL A 122 -13.16 -5.14 5.47
C VAL A 122 -12.05 -4.13 5.18
N ALA A 123 -12.26 -3.24 4.19
CA ALA A 123 -11.34 -2.16 3.86
C ALA A 123 -11.72 -0.88 4.62
N PRO A 124 -10.97 -0.47 5.66
CA PRO A 124 -11.18 0.81 6.32
C PRO A 124 -10.79 1.99 5.43
N LEU A 125 -11.39 3.15 5.69
CA LEU A 125 -11.15 4.38 4.91
C LEU A 125 -9.81 5.05 5.24
N GLY A 126 -9.24 4.81 6.42
CA GLY A 126 -7.96 5.40 6.83
C GLY A 126 -7.95 6.92 6.72
N PHE A 127 -7.03 7.45 5.91
CA PHE A 127 -6.82 8.89 5.72
C PHE A 127 -7.85 9.56 4.77
N LEU A 128 -8.75 8.78 4.14
CA LEU A 128 -9.74 9.33 3.22
C LEU A 128 -10.88 10.02 3.99
N GLY A 129 -11.34 11.15 3.48
CA GLY A 129 -12.43 11.94 4.07
C GLY A 129 -11.93 13.17 4.81
N PRO A 130 -12.73 13.74 5.73
CA PRO A 130 -12.41 15.00 6.40
C PRO A 130 -11.18 14.89 7.30
N VAL A 131 -10.62 16.04 7.66
CA VAL A 131 -9.51 16.15 8.62
C VAL A 131 -9.95 15.53 9.96
N PRO A 132 -9.10 14.72 10.62
CA PRO A 132 -9.42 14.11 11.91
C PRO A 132 -9.58 15.16 13.01
N ASP A 133 -10.31 14.79 14.08
CA ASP A 133 -10.46 15.63 15.27
C ASP A 133 -9.09 15.95 15.90
N THR A 134 -8.98 17.17 16.42
CA THR A 134 -7.86 17.67 17.23
C THR A 134 -7.41 16.69 18.32
N ALA A 135 -8.33 15.99 18.98
CA ALA A 135 -8.00 15.00 20.00
C ALA A 135 -7.19 13.83 19.44
N VAL A 136 -7.51 13.37 18.22
CA VAL A 136 -6.78 12.30 17.52
C VAL A 136 -5.38 12.79 17.13
N VAL A 137 -5.29 14.00 16.57
CA VAL A 137 -4.02 14.63 16.18
C VAL A 137 -3.10 14.84 17.38
N ALA A 138 -3.65 15.29 18.51
CA ALA A 138 -2.92 15.47 19.76
C ALA A 138 -2.44 14.12 20.33
N GLY A 139 -3.28 13.08 20.28
CA GLY A 139 -2.92 11.72 20.67
C GLY A 139 -1.72 11.17 19.88
N ILE A 140 -1.72 11.35 18.54
CA ILE A 140 -0.59 10.95 17.70
C ILE A 140 0.66 11.80 17.96
N SER A 141 0.51 13.10 18.16
CA SER A 141 1.63 13.97 18.51
C SER A 141 2.27 13.56 19.84
N GLN A 142 1.46 13.18 20.83
CA GLN A 142 1.95 12.67 22.10
C GLN A 142 2.67 11.33 21.95
N ALA A 143 2.13 10.40 21.14
CA ALA A 143 2.79 9.13 20.87
C ALA A 143 4.15 9.31 20.17
N LEU A 144 4.26 10.30 19.28
CA LEU A 144 5.54 10.70 18.67
C LEU A 144 6.52 11.27 19.69
N THR A 145 6.07 12.09 20.64
CA THR A 145 6.92 12.55 21.75
C THR A 145 7.43 11.38 22.57
N THR A 146 6.58 10.41 22.89
CA THR A 146 6.98 9.17 23.58
C THR A 146 8.00 8.39 22.75
N ALA A 147 7.78 8.25 21.45
CA ALA A 147 8.69 7.52 20.55
C ALA A 147 10.08 8.15 20.47
N LEU A 148 10.18 9.47 20.57
CA LEU A 148 11.45 10.21 20.55
C LEU A 148 12.18 10.20 21.90
N ALA A 149 11.52 9.79 22.98
CA ALA A 149 12.09 9.78 24.34
C ALA A 149 13.00 8.56 24.58
N VAL A 150 13.93 8.30 23.66
CA VAL A 150 14.89 7.18 23.71
C VAL A 150 16.26 7.62 23.19
N ASP A 151 17.30 6.84 23.50
CA ASP A 151 18.60 6.97 22.85
C ASP A 151 18.51 6.41 21.40
N PRO A 152 18.70 7.24 20.35
CA PRO A 152 18.64 6.77 18.97
C PRO A 152 19.66 5.69 18.62
N GLN A 153 20.81 5.64 19.29
CA GLN A 153 21.84 4.62 19.07
C GLN A 153 21.36 3.25 19.57
N GLN A 154 20.70 3.21 20.73
CA GLN A 154 20.09 2.00 21.26
C GLN A 154 18.98 1.49 20.35
N PHE A 155 18.25 2.39 19.70
CA PHE A 155 17.10 2.09 18.84
C PHE A 155 17.39 2.32 17.35
N ALA A 156 18.59 2.02 16.87
CA ALA A 156 18.97 2.26 15.47
C ALA A 156 17.97 1.64 14.47
N GLN A 157 17.55 2.43 13.48
CA GLN A 157 16.73 2.02 12.34
C GLN A 157 17.57 2.00 11.07
N HIS A 158 17.35 1.00 10.22
CA HIS A 158 18.10 0.79 8.96
C HIS A 158 17.22 0.89 7.72
N ASP A 159 15.92 1.10 7.89
CA ASP A 159 14.99 1.28 6.77
C ASP A 159 15.27 2.62 6.05
N PRO A 160 15.60 2.60 4.74
CA PRO A 160 15.94 3.80 3.96
C PRO A 160 14.77 4.77 3.78
N MET A 161 13.54 4.38 4.15
CA MET A 161 12.39 5.28 4.22
C MET A 161 12.56 6.38 5.28
N PHE A 162 13.40 6.15 6.30
CA PHE A 162 13.60 7.08 7.41
C PHE A 162 14.93 7.83 7.30
N GLN A 163 14.94 9.07 7.79
CA GLN A 163 16.15 9.88 7.85
C GLN A 163 17.19 9.23 8.77
N PRO A 164 18.50 9.33 8.46
CA PRO A 164 19.56 8.86 9.33
C PRO A 164 19.41 9.42 10.76
N GLY A 165 19.56 8.57 11.77
CA GLY A 165 19.39 8.93 13.18
C GLY A 165 17.94 8.88 13.69
N THR A 166 16.95 8.57 12.85
CA THR A 166 15.58 8.29 13.30
C THR A 166 15.55 7.00 14.12
N PRO A 167 14.99 6.99 15.34
CA PRO A 167 14.90 5.77 16.13
C PRO A 167 13.80 4.84 15.59
N SER A 168 14.02 3.53 15.72
CA SER A 168 13.07 2.47 15.34
C SER A 168 11.72 2.54 16.06
N THR A 169 11.63 3.25 17.18
CA THR A 169 10.37 3.59 17.87
C THR A 169 9.49 4.53 17.05
N VAL A 170 10.07 5.49 16.33
CA VAL A 170 9.34 6.35 15.39
C VAL A 170 8.88 5.54 14.17
N ALA A 171 9.71 4.61 13.69
CA ALA A 171 9.32 3.70 12.62
C ALA A 171 8.19 2.74 13.04
N ALA A 172 8.22 2.26 14.29
CA ALA A 172 7.12 1.51 14.90
C ALA A 172 5.84 2.34 15.00
N ALA A 173 5.93 3.62 15.37
CA ALA A 173 4.77 4.52 15.42
C ALA A 173 4.18 4.77 14.02
N TRP A 174 5.03 5.01 13.02
CA TRP A 174 4.62 5.18 11.62
C TRP A 174 3.96 3.92 11.07
N GLY A 175 4.61 2.77 11.29
CA GLY A 175 4.05 1.49 10.89
C GLY A 175 2.71 1.21 11.56
N ALA A 176 2.56 1.50 12.86
CA ALA A 176 1.32 1.33 13.59
C ALA A 176 0.20 2.20 13.01
N LEU A 177 0.49 3.45 12.67
CA LEU A 177 -0.45 4.36 12.02
C LEU A 177 -0.92 3.79 10.67
N LEU A 178 0.00 3.40 9.79
CA LEU A 178 -0.34 2.85 8.47
C LEU A 178 -1.10 1.52 8.57
N TRP A 179 -0.71 0.66 9.50
CA TRP A 179 -1.39 -0.61 9.71
C TRP A 179 -2.83 -0.40 10.21
N CYS A 180 -3.04 0.53 11.15
CA CYS A 180 -4.37 0.89 11.64
C CYS A 180 -5.24 1.54 10.55
N ALA A 181 -4.63 2.31 9.65
CA ALA A 181 -5.32 2.93 8.52
C ALA A 181 -5.90 1.89 7.56
N GLY A 182 -5.26 0.72 7.41
CA GLY A 182 -5.66 -0.40 6.57
C GLY A 182 -5.53 -0.16 5.06
N SER A 183 -6.11 0.95 4.58
CA SER A 183 -5.95 1.55 3.25
C SER A 183 -5.29 2.93 3.37
N PRO A 184 -3.95 3.01 3.50
CA PRO A 184 -3.28 4.28 3.73
C PRO A 184 -3.12 5.07 2.41
N VAL A 185 -4.22 5.64 1.92
CA VAL A 185 -4.24 6.57 0.78
C VAL A 185 -4.57 7.97 1.27
N ALA A 186 -3.73 8.94 0.90
CA ALA A 186 -3.96 10.35 1.17
C ALA A 186 -4.06 11.12 -0.14
N LEU A 187 -5.15 11.87 -0.32
CA LEU A 187 -5.40 12.69 -1.52
C LEU A 187 -4.98 14.15 -1.35
N THR A 188 -4.84 14.58 -0.10
CA THR A 188 -4.52 15.95 0.31
C THR A 188 -3.55 15.91 1.49
N GLU A 189 -3.05 17.07 1.89
CA GLU A 189 -2.28 17.21 3.13
C GLU A 189 -3.10 16.67 4.32
N HIS A 190 -2.56 15.67 5.01
CA HIS A 190 -3.22 15.03 6.15
C HIS A 190 -2.39 15.24 7.43
N PRO A 191 -2.96 15.76 8.53
CA PRO A 191 -2.22 16.18 9.72
C PRO A 191 -1.42 15.05 10.39
N LEU A 192 -1.99 13.83 10.36
CA LEU A 192 -1.33 12.65 10.90
C LEU A 192 -0.10 12.26 10.09
N ILE A 193 -0.09 12.49 8.77
CA ILE A 193 1.05 12.20 7.90
C ILE A 193 2.09 13.32 8.05
N GLU A 194 1.65 14.58 8.02
CA GLU A 194 2.53 15.76 8.17
C GLU A 194 3.38 15.68 9.45
N SER A 195 2.86 15.08 10.53
CA SER A 195 3.60 14.91 11.79
C SER A 195 4.79 13.95 11.69
N PHE A 196 4.84 13.07 10.69
CA PHE A 196 5.94 12.13 10.46
C PHE A 196 6.93 12.58 9.39
N VAL A 197 6.55 13.53 8.52
CA VAL A 197 7.39 14.03 7.42
C VAL A 197 8.83 14.39 7.83
N PRO A 198 9.09 15.03 8.99
CA PRO A 198 10.47 15.34 9.41
C PRO A 198 11.38 14.12 9.57
N PHE A 199 10.81 12.93 9.76
CA PHE A 199 11.55 11.68 9.99
C PHE A 199 11.65 10.82 8.73
N LEU A 200 10.96 11.19 7.65
CA LEU A 200 10.92 10.42 6.41
C LEU A 200 11.88 11.01 5.37
N THR A 201 12.47 10.15 4.54
CA THR A 201 13.23 10.56 3.34
C THR A 201 12.32 10.97 2.19
N THR A 202 11.05 10.56 2.26
CA THR A 202 10.02 10.83 1.26
C THR A 202 9.22 12.07 1.64
N SER A 203 9.05 13.00 0.68
CA SER A 203 8.28 14.23 0.92
C SER A 203 6.77 13.95 1.00
N ALA A 204 6.00 14.80 1.70
CA ALA A 204 4.54 14.66 1.84
C ALA A 204 3.80 14.47 0.50
N GLU A 205 4.21 15.20 -0.55
CA GLU A 205 3.66 15.11 -1.91
C GLU A 205 3.87 13.74 -2.58
N GLN A 206 4.72 12.87 -2.04
CA GLN A 206 4.95 11.52 -2.56
C GLN A 206 4.23 10.46 -1.71
N LEU A 207 3.67 10.83 -0.56
CA LEU A 207 2.97 9.93 0.37
C LEU A 207 1.47 9.79 0.03
N HIS A 208 1.13 9.74 -1.26
CA HIS A 208 -0.24 9.54 -1.71
C HIS A 208 -0.66 8.07 -1.65
N TRP A 209 0.23 7.18 -2.12
CA TRP A 209 0.02 5.73 -2.19
C TRP A 209 0.98 5.03 -1.24
N MET A 210 0.57 4.83 0.01
CA MET A 210 1.43 4.20 1.02
C MET A 210 1.11 2.71 1.17
N MET A 211 2.11 1.95 1.60
CA MET A 211 1.96 0.53 1.90
C MET A 211 1.84 0.32 3.41
N PRO A 212 0.74 -0.27 3.91
CA PRO A 212 0.71 -0.68 5.31
C PRO A 212 1.75 -1.79 5.52
N PRO A 213 2.56 -1.75 6.60
CA PRO A 213 3.44 -2.86 6.91
C PRO A 213 2.60 -4.11 7.20
N ASP A 214 3.16 -5.30 6.99
CA ASP A 214 2.51 -6.51 7.46
C ASP A 214 2.57 -6.60 9.00
N PHE A 215 1.68 -7.41 9.58
CA PHE A 215 1.63 -7.58 11.02
C PHE A 215 2.95 -8.13 11.61
N ALA A 216 3.68 -8.93 10.83
CA ALA A 216 4.97 -9.49 11.25
C ALA A 216 6.06 -8.41 11.33
N THR A 217 6.09 -7.44 10.42
CA THR A 217 7.01 -6.29 10.45
C THR A 217 6.75 -5.43 11.68
N LEU A 218 5.47 -5.18 12.01
CA LEU A 218 5.13 -4.49 13.26
C LEU A 218 5.67 -5.22 14.49
N ALA A 219 5.35 -6.52 14.61
CA ALA A 219 5.88 -7.33 15.70
C ALA A 219 7.42 -7.38 15.67
N GLY A 220 8.05 -7.26 14.50
CA GLY A 220 9.50 -7.23 14.30
C GLY A 220 10.21 -6.17 15.12
N TYR A 221 9.65 -4.95 15.22
CA TYR A 221 10.23 -3.89 16.06
C TYR A 221 10.29 -4.29 17.54
N TYR A 222 9.25 -4.95 18.04
CA TYR A 222 9.17 -5.46 19.40
C TYR A 222 10.12 -6.65 19.61
N VAL A 223 10.08 -7.61 18.68
CA VAL A 223 10.91 -8.83 18.70
C VAL A 223 12.40 -8.51 18.65
N HIS A 224 12.82 -7.51 17.88
CA HIS A 224 14.21 -7.10 17.80
C HIS A 224 14.77 -6.71 19.18
N ARG A 225 13.99 -5.98 19.99
CA ARG A 225 14.39 -5.62 21.37
C ARG A 225 14.41 -6.83 22.29
N LEU A 226 13.42 -7.72 22.18
CA LEU A 226 13.40 -8.97 22.95
C LEU A 226 14.61 -9.87 22.63
N GLY A 227 14.98 -9.98 21.35
CA GLY A 227 16.13 -10.75 20.89
C GLY A 227 17.47 -10.19 21.40
N ALA A 228 17.55 -8.88 21.63
CA ALA A 228 18.67 -8.22 22.30
C ALA A 228 18.67 -8.40 23.83
N GLY A 229 17.69 -9.11 24.40
CA GLY A 229 17.51 -9.24 25.85
C GLY A 229 17.01 -7.97 26.54
N ASP A 230 16.60 -6.95 25.79
CA ASP A 230 16.15 -5.66 26.30
C ASP A 230 14.62 -5.63 26.45
N GLY A 231 14.14 -6.20 27.56
CA GLY A 231 12.71 -6.18 27.90
C GLY A 231 12.16 -4.77 28.12
N GLY A 232 12.97 -3.85 28.65
CA GLY A 232 12.57 -2.46 28.86
C GLY A 232 12.31 -1.74 27.54
N GLY A 233 13.24 -1.87 26.59
CA GLY A 233 13.07 -1.32 25.24
C GLY A 233 11.94 -2.01 24.46
N ALA A 234 11.74 -3.31 24.64
CA ALA A 234 10.60 -4.01 24.05
C ALA A 234 9.27 -3.46 24.60
N ALA A 235 9.16 -3.29 25.92
CA ALA A 235 8.00 -2.67 26.55
C ALA A 235 7.76 -1.25 26.03
N HIS A 236 8.81 -0.46 25.84
CA HIS A 236 8.72 0.89 25.28
C HIS A 236 8.18 0.88 23.84
N VAL A 237 8.68 0.00 22.96
CA VAL A 237 8.15 -0.14 21.58
C VAL A 237 6.67 -0.52 21.58
N ALA A 238 6.27 -1.50 22.40
CA ALA A 238 4.88 -1.90 22.54
C ALA A 238 4.00 -0.75 23.08
N ARG A 239 4.54 0.07 23.98
CA ARG A 239 3.86 1.25 24.53
C ARG A 239 3.63 2.32 23.47
N VAL A 240 4.61 2.60 22.62
CA VAL A 240 4.48 3.54 21.51
C VAL A 240 3.38 3.10 20.54
N MET A 241 3.38 1.82 20.13
CA MET A 241 2.32 1.28 19.26
C MET A 241 0.95 1.34 19.93
N TYR A 242 0.88 1.05 21.24
CA TYR A 242 -0.35 1.18 22.03
C TYR A 242 -0.87 2.63 22.04
N GLU A 243 0.00 3.62 22.24
CA GLU A 243 -0.41 5.03 22.28
C GLU A 243 -0.90 5.53 20.91
N VAL A 244 -0.24 5.14 19.82
CA VAL A 244 -0.73 5.39 18.46
C VAL A 244 -2.12 4.79 18.28
N ALA A 245 -2.27 3.50 18.58
CA ALA A 245 -3.56 2.82 18.45
C ALA A 245 -4.63 3.49 19.30
N ALA A 246 -4.36 3.77 20.58
CA ALA A 246 -5.29 4.42 21.49
C ALA A 246 -5.71 5.82 21.02
N GLY A 247 -4.77 6.62 20.49
CA GLY A 247 -5.05 7.94 19.92
C GLY A 247 -5.96 7.89 18.69
N LEU A 248 -5.87 6.83 17.88
CA LEU A 248 -6.70 6.64 16.68
C LEU A 248 -8.11 6.12 16.95
N ARG A 249 -8.38 5.54 18.13
CA ARG A 249 -9.70 4.94 18.45
C ARG A 249 -10.87 5.93 18.36
N GLY A 250 -10.60 7.22 18.51
CA GLY A 250 -11.59 8.29 18.37
C GLY A 250 -12.12 8.48 16.95
N ASP A 251 -11.40 8.02 15.93
CA ASP A 251 -11.80 8.13 14.53
C ASP A 251 -12.29 6.77 13.99
N PRO A 252 -13.58 6.66 13.57
CA PRO A 252 -14.14 5.43 13.03
C PRO A 252 -13.36 4.83 11.85
N ARG A 253 -12.65 5.66 11.08
CA ARG A 253 -11.90 5.24 9.89
C ARG A 253 -10.67 4.40 10.23
N PHE A 254 -10.10 4.56 11.42
CA PHE A 254 -8.94 3.81 11.91
C PHE A 254 -9.33 2.76 12.96
N ARG A 255 -10.55 2.87 13.50
CA ARG A 255 -11.01 2.11 14.67
C ARG A 255 -10.83 0.59 14.56
N PRO A 256 -11.12 -0.09 13.44
CA PRO A 256 -10.94 -1.55 13.37
C PRO A 256 -9.50 -1.98 13.67
N GLY A 257 -8.52 -1.33 13.04
CA GLY A 257 -7.10 -1.57 13.29
C GLY A 257 -6.65 -1.06 14.66
N ALA A 258 -7.11 0.12 15.07
CA ALA A 258 -6.76 0.71 16.35
C ALA A 258 -7.20 -0.16 17.55
N ASP A 259 -8.44 -0.67 17.56
CA ASP A 259 -8.94 -1.54 18.62
C ASP A 259 -8.14 -2.86 18.68
N ALA A 260 -7.81 -3.45 17.53
CA ALA A 260 -7.01 -4.66 17.43
C ALA A 260 -5.58 -4.46 17.98
N LEU A 261 -4.87 -3.44 17.48
CA LEU A 261 -3.49 -3.18 17.88
C LEU A 261 -3.40 -2.77 19.35
N ALA A 262 -4.33 -1.96 19.85
CA ALA A 262 -4.38 -1.57 21.26
C ALA A 262 -4.57 -2.79 22.17
N ALA A 263 -5.46 -3.72 21.81
CA ALA A 263 -5.68 -4.94 22.60
C ALA A 263 -4.43 -5.83 22.66
N ILE A 264 -3.78 -6.04 21.51
CA ILE A 264 -2.56 -6.86 21.39
C ILE A 264 -1.41 -6.25 22.19
N THR A 265 -1.14 -4.96 21.99
CA THR A 265 -0.03 -4.26 22.64
C THR A 265 -0.25 -4.11 24.15
N ALA A 266 -1.49 -3.86 24.60
CA ALA A 266 -1.82 -3.85 26.04
C ALA A 266 -1.65 -5.24 26.70
N ALA A 267 -1.95 -6.33 25.99
CA ALA A 267 -1.64 -7.68 26.45
C ALA A 267 -0.13 -7.91 26.54
N SER A 268 0.61 -7.58 25.49
CA SER A 268 2.08 -7.74 25.44
C SER A 268 2.80 -6.95 26.53
N LEU A 269 2.37 -5.73 26.85
CA LEU A 269 2.93 -4.93 27.95
C LEU A 269 2.86 -5.64 29.32
N ARG A 270 1.84 -6.48 29.54
CA ARG A 270 1.70 -7.28 30.78
C ARG A 270 2.48 -8.59 30.74
N MET A 271 2.92 -9.01 29.56
CA MET A 271 3.52 -10.33 29.30
C MET A 271 4.97 -10.23 28.81
N VAL A 272 5.61 -9.06 28.86
CA VAL A 272 6.99 -8.84 28.35
C VAL A 272 7.99 -9.86 28.86
N ASN A 273 7.93 -10.23 30.14
CA ASN A 273 8.82 -11.26 30.71
C ASN A 273 8.58 -12.66 30.11
N GLN A 274 7.32 -12.98 29.80
CA GLN A 274 6.97 -14.23 29.11
C GLN A 274 7.40 -14.17 27.65
N ASP A 275 7.32 -13.00 27.01
CA ASP A 275 7.79 -12.81 25.64
C ASP A 275 9.31 -12.90 25.52
N LEU A 276 10.06 -12.34 26.48
CA LEU A 276 11.51 -12.54 26.61
C LEU A 276 11.86 -14.02 26.73
N ALA A 277 11.05 -14.79 27.46
CA ALA A 277 11.23 -16.22 27.53
C ALA A 277 10.88 -16.91 26.20
N THR A 278 9.85 -16.44 25.49
CA THR A 278 9.30 -17.05 24.27
C THR A 278 10.15 -16.74 23.04
N VAL A 279 10.84 -15.61 22.99
CA VAL A 279 11.64 -15.17 21.83
C VAL A 279 12.77 -16.16 21.48
N ARG A 280 13.20 -16.99 22.43
CA ARG A 280 14.16 -18.09 22.21
C ARG A 280 13.68 -19.13 21.19
N TYR A 281 12.37 -19.23 20.97
CA TYR A 281 11.75 -20.08 19.96
C TYR A 281 11.63 -19.39 18.59
N GLY A 282 12.21 -18.19 18.44
CA GLY A 282 12.27 -17.42 17.21
C GLY A 282 11.21 -16.33 17.08
N PRO A 283 11.37 -15.43 16.08
CA PRO A 283 10.46 -14.30 15.86
C PRO A 283 9.02 -14.75 15.56
N GLY A 284 8.86 -15.86 14.84
CA GLY A 284 7.55 -16.42 14.50
C GLY A 284 6.72 -16.80 15.73
N ALA A 285 7.35 -17.25 16.83
CA ALA A 285 6.64 -17.61 18.06
C ALA A 285 5.96 -16.39 18.69
N ILE A 286 6.65 -15.24 18.72
CA ILE A 286 6.07 -13.98 19.23
C ILE A 286 4.95 -13.47 18.33
N VAL A 287 5.10 -13.58 17.01
CA VAL A 287 4.03 -13.21 16.06
C VAL A 287 2.78 -14.05 16.30
N GLN A 288 2.92 -15.36 16.58
CA GLN A 288 1.77 -16.21 16.92
C GLN A 288 1.15 -15.85 18.27
N GLU A 289 1.95 -15.50 19.28
CA GLU A 289 1.42 -14.97 20.55
C GLU A 289 0.65 -13.67 20.36
N TRP A 290 1.16 -12.75 19.56
CA TRP A 290 0.48 -11.50 19.23
C TRP A 290 -0.86 -11.76 18.52
N ARG A 291 -0.92 -12.73 17.60
CA ARG A 291 -2.17 -13.16 16.97
C ARG A 291 -3.16 -13.74 17.99
N ARG A 292 -2.70 -14.59 18.90
CA ARG A 292 -3.53 -15.17 19.97
C ARG A 292 -4.09 -14.11 20.94
N ARG A 293 -3.37 -13.01 21.12
CA ARG A 293 -3.78 -11.90 22.00
C ARG A 293 -4.82 -10.97 21.37
N CYS A 294 -5.04 -11.04 20.06
CA CYS A 294 -6.09 -10.28 19.40
C CYS A 294 -7.46 -10.85 19.79
N PRO A 295 -8.32 -10.08 20.46
CA PRO A 295 -9.70 -10.50 20.73
C PRO A 295 -10.43 -10.79 19.42
N ALA A 296 -11.34 -11.76 19.45
CA ALA A 296 -12.11 -12.15 18.27
C ALA A 296 -12.94 -10.99 17.70
N GLU A 297 -13.42 -10.07 18.55
CA GLU A 297 -14.12 -8.85 18.11
C GLU A 297 -13.30 -7.87 17.29
N PHE A 298 -11.97 -7.97 17.32
CA PHE A 298 -11.08 -7.07 16.60
C PHE A 298 -10.24 -7.81 15.55
N ALA A 299 -10.62 -9.03 15.17
CA ALA A 299 -9.81 -9.89 14.30
C ALA A 299 -9.85 -9.49 12.81
N THR A 300 -10.81 -8.67 12.37
CA THR A 300 -10.98 -8.32 10.94
C THR A 300 -9.70 -7.78 10.26
N PRO A 301 -8.95 -6.83 10.85
CA PRO A 301 -7.71 -6.34 10.24
C PRO A 301 -6.62 -7.41 10.14
N MET A 302 -6.66 -8.46 10.98
CA MET A 302 -5.71 -9.57 10.90
C MET A 302 -5.91 -10.41 9.65
N VAL A 303 -7.13 -10.50 9.11
CA VAL A 303 -7.45 -11.36 7.95
C VAL A 303 -6.61 -10.98 6.73
N ARG A 304 -6.35 -9.68 6.53
CA ARG A 304 -5.46 -9.17 5.47
C ARG A 304 -4.07 -9.80 5.52
N ASP A 305 -3.59 -10.09 6.73
CA ASP A 305 -2.24 -10.59 6.97
C ASP A 305 -2.17 -12.11 7.17
N THR A 306 -3.19 -12.73 7.75
CA THR A 306 -3.21 -14.17 8.07
C THR A 306 -3.80 -15.02 6.95
N ALA A 307 -4.74 -14.46 6.18
CA ALA A 307 -5.44 -15.15 5.12
C ALA A 307 -5.75 -14.19 3.95
N PRO A 308 -4.73 -13.71 3.21
CA PRO A 308 -4.91 -12.72 2.14
C PRO A 308 -5.90 -13.17 1.05
N GLY A 309 -6.01 -14.47 0.80
CA GLY A 309 -7.02 -15.02 -0.12
C GLY A 309 -8.46 -14.89 0.38
N GLU A 310 -8.70 -15.11 1.68
CA GLU A 310 -10.03 -14.87 2.27
C GLU A 310 -10.33 -13.36 2.36
N TYR A 311 -9.33 -12.52 2.67
CA TYR A 311 -9.47 -11.06 2.59
C TYR A 311 -9.86 -10.61 1.17
N LEU A 312 -9.22 -11.15 0.13
CA LEU A 312 -9.57 -10.88 -1.27
C LEU A 312 -11.04 -11.18 -1.56
N ARG A 313 -11.56 -12.32 -1.09
CA ARG A 313 -12.95 -12.73 -1.29
C ARG A 313 -13.94 -11.79 -0.59
N LEU A 314 -13.64 -11.40 0.65
CA LEU A 314 -14.46 -10.46 1.41
C LEU A 314 -14.42 -9.04 0.82
N ALA A 315 -13.24 -8.56 0.43
CA ALA A 315 -13.10 -7.25 -0.19
C ALA A 315 -13.73 -7.20 -1.60
N LEU A 316 -13.73 -8.31 -2.34
CA LEU A 316 -14.45 -8.41 -3.61
C LEU A 316 -15.97 -8.38 -3.41
N TYR A 317 -16.49 -9.01 -2.36
CA TYR A 317 -17.89 -8.86 -1.96
C TYR A 317 -18.22 -7.38 -1.69
N ASP A 318 -17.39 -6.68 -0.91
CA ASP A 318 -17.60 -5.26 -0.60
C ASP A 318 -17.53 -4.39 -1.86
N LEU A 319 -16.60 -4.69 -2.77
CA LEU A 319 -16.50 -4.01 -4.06
C LEU A 319 -17.77 -4.16 -4.89
N GLN A 320 -18.37 -5.35 -4.90
CA GLN A 320 -19.60 -5.62 -5.64
C GLN A 320 -20.77 -4.82 -5.05
N GLU A 321 -20.89 -4.73 -3.72
CA GLU A 321 -21.90 -3.88 -3.08
C GLU A 321 -21.69 -2.39 -3.40
N ILE A 322 -20.45 -1.89 -3.33
CA ILE A 322 -20.12 -0.50 -3.65
C ILE A 322 -20.42 -0.17 -5.12
N VAL A 323 -20.07 -1.06 -6.04
CA VAL A 323 -20.35 -0.87 -7.47
C VAL A 323 -21.86 -0.88 -7.72
N ALA A 324 -22.62 -1.76 -7.05
CA ALA A 324 -24.08 -1.76 -7.15
C ALA A 324 -24.70 -0.45 -6.65
N GLU A 325 -24.21 0.08 -5.53
CA GLU A 325 -24.62 1.38 -4.97
C GLU A 325 -24.39 2.52 -5.96
N LEU A 326 -23.21 2.56 -6.60
CA LEU A 326 -22.83 3.62 -7.53
C LEU A 326 -23.52 3.54 -8.89
N THR A 327 -23.76 2.33 -9.41
CA THR A 327 -24.34 2.16 -10.76
C THR A 327 -25.87 2.13 -10.77
N GLY A 328 -26.50 1.93 -9.60
CA GLY A 328 -27.94 1.73 -9.50
C GLY A 328 -28.43 0.44 -10.19
N PRO A 329 -29.76 0.24 -10.27
CA PRO A 329 -30.33 -0.93 -10.94
C PRO A 329 -30.08 -0.85 -12.45
N ARG A 330 -29.29 -1.79 -12.97
CA ARG A 330 -29.05 -1.90 -14.42
C ARG A 330 -30.14 -2.71 -15.13
N PRO A 331 -30.42 -2.41 -16.41
CA PRO A 331 -31.29 -3.24 -17.22
C PRO A 331 -30.63 -4.60 -17.45
N ALA A 332 -31.15 -5.62 -16.77
CA ALA A 332 -30.63 -6.97 -16.88
C ALA A 332 -30.73 -7.51 -18.31
N ALA A 333 -29.62 -8.05 -18.82
CA ALA A 333 -29.67 -8.95 -19.98
C ALA A 333 -30.56 -10.17 -19.65
N PRO A 334 -31.22 -10.82 -20.63
CA PRO A 334 -32.02 -12.01 -20.37
C PRO A 334 -31.18 -13.11 -19.68
N GLY A 335 -31.47 -13.38 -18.41
CA GLY A 335 -30.67 -14.22 -17.51
C GLY A 335 -30.85 -13.86 -16.03
N ARG A 336 -30.05 -14.46 -15.14
CA ARG A 336 -30.04 -14.17 -13.68
C ARG A 336 -29.49 -12.76 -13.42
N GLY A 337 -30.38 -11.78 -13.22
CA GLY A 337 -30.02 -10.36 -13.03
C GLY A 337 -29.04 -10.11 -11.87
N HIS A 338 -29.07 -10.93 -10.82
CA HIS A 338 -28.12 -10.82 -9.70
C HIS A 338 -26.65 -11.10 -10.06
N ASP A 339 -26.38 -11.82 -11.16
CA ASP A 339 -25.00 -12.04 -11.63
C ASP A 339 -24.39 -10.75 -12.21
N GLU A 340 -25.19 -9.73 -12.52
CA GLU A 340 -24.71 -8.48 -13.10
C GLU A 340 -23.85 -7.67 -12.14
N VAL A 341 -24.27 -7.54 -10.88
CA VAL A 341 -23.50 -6.86 -9.82
C VAL A 341 -22.15 -7.54 -9.61
N ARG A 342 -22.16 -8.87 -9.56
CA ARG A 342 -20.93 -9.69 -9.45
C ARG A 342 -20.00 -9.43 -10.62
N ARG A 343 -20.51 -9.51 -11.84
CA ARG A 343 -19.75 -9.27 -13.07
C ARG A 343 -19.21 -7.84 -13.16
N ALA A 344 -19.97 -6.85 -12.70
CA ALA A 344 -19.53 -5.46 -12.65
C ALA A 344 -18.37 -5.25 -11.67
N GLY A 345 -18.46 -5.77 -10.44
CA GLY A 345 -17.35 -5.71 -9.48
C GLY A 345 -16.09 -6.43 -9.99
N VAL A 346 -16.25 -7.61 -10.61
CA VAL A 346 -15.15 -8.34 -11.25
C VAL A 346 -14.54 -7.56 -12.41
N ALA A 347 -15.34 -6.85 -13.19
CA ALA A 347 -14.84 -6.01 -14.27
C ALA A 347 -14.02 -4.82 -13.75
N VAL A 348 -14.41 -4.22 -12.62
CA VAL A 348 -13.61 -3.17 -11.97
C VAL A 348 -12.27 -3.73 -11.47
N LEU A 349 -12.26 -4.91 -10.83
CA LEU A 349 -11.01 -5.61 -10.46
C LEU A 349 -10.13 -5.91 -11.70
N ALA A 350 -10.75 -6.30 -12.80
CA ALA A 350 -10.06 -6.60 -14.05
C ALA A 350 -9.32 -5.39 -14.64
N ALA A 351 -9.81 -4.18 -14.42
CA ALA A 351 -9.16 -2.95 -14.90
C ALA A 351 -7.77 -2.77 -14.28
N ASP A 352 -7.63 -3.03 -12.98
CA ASP A 352 -6.35 -2.95 -12.28
C ASP A 352 -5.41 -4.12 -12.67
N LEU A 353 -5.97 -5.33 -12.81
CA LEU A 353 -5.22 -6.51 -13.23
C LEU A 353 -4.72 -6.45 -14.68
N GLN A 354 -5.28 -5.57 -15.53
CA GLN A 354 -4.83 -5.42 -16.91
C GLN A 354 -3.32 -5.09 -17.01
N ALA A 355 -2.79 -4.32 -16.05
CA ALA A 355 -1.38 -3.96 -16.00
C ALA A 355 -0.48 -5.09 -15.45
N ALA A 356 -1.06 -6.18 -14.92
CA ALA A 356 -0.35 -7.27 -14.28
C ALA A 356 -0.90 -8.65 -14.68
N PRO A 357 -0.80 -9.06 -15.96
CA PRO A 357 -1.36 -10.33 -16.44
C PRO A 357 -0.78 -11.55 -15.71
N GLY A 358 0.46 -11.48 -15.21
CA GLY A 358 1.08 -12.55 -14.41
C GLY A 358 0.40 -12.83 -13.07
N ALA A 359 -0.39 -11.88 -12.54
CA ALA A 359 -1.13 -12.06 -11.30
C ALA A 359 -2.44 -12.85 -11.46
N LEU A 360 -2.90 -13.05 -12.70
CA LEU A 360 -4.22 -13.61 -12.99
C LEU A 360 -4.42 -15.02 -12.39
N ALA A 361 -3.45 -15.91 -12.57
CA ALA A 361 -3.54 -17.28 -12.06
C ALA A 361 -3.61 -17.33 -10.52
N ALA A 362 -2.84 -16.45 -9.85
CA ALA A 362 -2.83 -16.36 -8.40
C ALA A 362 -4.16 -15.84 -7.82
N VAL A 363 -4.87 -15.00 -8.58
CA VAL A 363 -6.20 -14.46 -8.20
C VAL A 363 -7.32 -15.44 -8.50
N GLN A 364 -7.29 -16.11 -9.66
CA GLN A 364 -8.39 -16.97 -10.13
C GLN A 364 -8.75 -18.10 -9.17
N GLN A 365 -7.77 -18.69 -8.47
CA GLN A 365 -7.99 -19.77 -7.50
C GLN A 365 -8.89 -19.35 -6.31
N TRP A 366 -9.03 -18.05 -6.06
CA TRP A 366 -9.84 -17.50 -4.97
C TRP A 366 -11.23 -17.06 -5.42
N LEU A 367 -11.51 -17.06 -6.73
CA LEU A 367 -12.78 -16.65 -7.30
C LEU A 367 -13.72 -17.85 -7.49
N ASP A 368 -15.03 -17.61 -7.46
CA ASP A 368 -15.98 -18.61 -7.94
C ASP A 368 -15.84 -18.83 -9.46
N PRO A 369 -16.26 -20.00 -10.00
CA PRO A 369 -16.10 -20.30 -11.42
C PRO A 369 -16.71 -19.25 -12.37
N ASP A 370 -17.80 -18.57 -11.99
CA ASP A 370 -18.40 -17.53 -12.83
C ASP A 370 -17.57 -16.25 -12.82
N SER A 371 -17.10 -15.82 -11.65
CA SER A 371 -16.20 -14.66 -11.51
C SER A 371 -14.87 -14.90 -12.21
N ALA A 372 -14.28 -16.09 -12.10
CA ALA A 372 -13.05 -16.44 -12.81
C ALA A 372 -13.24 -16.38 -14.34
N ARG A 373 -14.34 -16.95 -14.86
CA ARG A 373 -14.70 -16.87 -16.29
C ARG A 373 -14.94 -15.44 -16.74
N THR A 374 -15.64 -14.63 -15.93
CA THR A 374 -15.90 -13.23 -16.23
C THR A 374 -14.59 -12.44 -16.28
N LEU A 375 -13.70 -12.63 -15.29
CA LEU A 375 -12.40 -11.98 -15.25
C LEU A 375 -11.58 -12.31 -16.52
N GLN A 376 -11.51 -13.59 -16.89
CA GLN A 376 -10.82 -14.02 -18.11
C GLN A 376 -11.45 -13.39 -19.36
N ALA A 377 -12.77 -13.41 -19.48
CA ALA A 377 -13.49 -12.88 -20.64
C ALA A 377 -13.31 -11.36 -20.79
N VAL A 378 -13.38 -10.61 -19.68
CA VAL A 378 -13.18 -9.15 -19.70
C VAL A 378 -11.75 -8.82 -20.07
N LEU A 379 -10.74 -9.53 -19.55
CA LEU A 379 -9.34 -9.30 -19.88
C LEU A 379 -8.96 -9.71 -21.32
N ALA A 380 -9.54 -10.79 -21.84
CA ALA A 380 -9.23 -11.32 -23.17
C ALA A 380 -9.90 -10.57 -24.32
N ASP A 381 -11.11 -10.04 -24.12
CA ASP A 381 -11.89 -9.37 -25.16
C ASP A 381 -11.95 -7.84 -24.95
N PRO A 382 -11.25 -7.03 -25.77
CA PRO A 382 -11.33 -5.57 -25.74
C PRO A 382 -12.71 -4.99 -26.03
N ALA A 383 -13.58 -5.72 -26.75
CA ALA A 383 -14.93 -5.29 -27.08
C ALA A 383 -15.96 -5.67 -25.99
N ASN A 384 -15.51 -6.29 -24.89
CA ASN A 384 -16.40 -6.72 -23.82
C ASN A 384 -17.18 -5.52 -23.23
N PRO A 385 -18.53 -5.60 -23.14
CA PRO A 385 -19.36 -4.48 -22.70
C PRO A 385 -19.07 -4.03 -21.25
N LEU A 386 -18.51 -4.91 -20.41
CA LEU A 386 -18.15 -4.57 -19.03
C LEU A 386 -16.93 -3.64 -18.95
N ARG A 387 -16.14 -3.49 -20.01
CA ARG A 387 -15.04 -2.48 -20.07
C ARG A 387 -15.55 -1.04 -20.15
N THR A 388 -16.87 -0.83 -20.22
CA THR A 388 -17.48 0.49 -19.98
C THR A 388 -17.27 0.98 -18.54
N LEU A 389 -16.99 0.07 -17.61
CA LEU A 389 -16.65 0.35 -16.20
C LEU A 389 -15.15 0.66 -15.99
N TRP A 390 -14.33 0.59 -17.03
CA TRP A 390 -12.89 0.80 -16.91
C TRP A 390 -12.53 2.28 -17.03
N PRO A 391 -11.60 2.79 -16.20
CA PRO A 391 -11.05 4.13 -16.37
C PRO A 391 -10.54 4.37 -17.79
N ARG A 392 -10.71 5.61 -18.28
CA ARG A 392 -10.15 6.07 -19.55
C ARG A 392 -9.47 7.42 -19.34
N ASP A 393 -8.25 7.56 -19.84
CA ASP A 393 -7.46 8.80 -19.72
C ASP A 393 -7.36 9.31 -18.27
N GLY A 394 -7.21 8.38 -17.30
CA GLY A 394 -7.14 8.69 -15.88
C GLY A 394 -8.45 9.18 -15.25
N ARG A 395 -9.59 9.05 -15.93
CA ARG A 395 -10.91 9.48 -15.46
C ARG A 395 -11.82 8.31 -15.13
N LEU A 396 -12.60 8.47 -14.05
CA LEU A 396 -13.63 7.53 -13.65
C LEU A 396 -14.78 7.53 -14.67
N PRO A 397 -15.32 6.37 -15.11
CA PRO A 397 -16.43 6.32 -16.05
C PRO A 397 -17.73 6.88 -15.45
N ASP A 398 -18.59 7.46 -16.31
CA ASP A 398 -19.86 8.07 -15.89
C ASP A 398 -20.75 7.12 -15.08
N ALA A 399 -20.74 5.83 -15.41
CA ALA A 399 -21.51 4.81 -14.70
C ALA A 399 -21.09 4.64 -13.23
N LEU A 400 -19.84 4.96 -12.87
CA LEU A 400 -19.33 4.90 -11.50
C LEU A 400 -19.33 6.28 -10.81
N ARG A 401 -19.66 7.36 -11.53
CA ARG A 401 -19.84 8.70 -10.97
C ARG A 401 -21.21 8.93 -10.34
N GLY A 402 -22.08 7.91 -10.23
CA GLY A 402 -23.38 8.02 -9.55
C GLY A 402 -24.41 8.93 -10.23
N THR A 403 -24.19 9.35 -11.48
CA THR A 403 -25.02 10.35 -12.19
C THR A 403 -26.40 9.83 -12.64
N GLN A 404 -26.65 8.52 -12.57
CA GLN A 404 -27.90 7.90 -13.03
C GLN A 404 -28.97 7.72 -11.94
N ALA A 405 -28.57 7.66 -10.65
CA ALA A 405 -29.50 7.41 -9.54
C ALA A 405 -29.95 8.68 -8.81
N ALA A 406 -29.21 9.78 -8.96
CA ALA A 406 -29.56 11.07 -8.39
C ALA A 406 -30.12 11.99 -9.49
N ALA A 407 -31.03 12.90 -9.15
CA ALA A 407 -31.58 13.88 -10.08
C ALA A 407 -30.44 14.57 -10.87
N PRO A 408 -30.66 14.95 -12.15
CA PRO A 408 -29.64 15.64 -12.94
C PRO A 408 -29.10 16.85 -12.17
N GLY A 409 -27.81 16.84 -11.85
CA GLY A 409 -27.15 17.89 -11.06
C GLY A 409 -26.79 17.53 -9.61
N THR A 410 -27.01 16.28 -9.16
CA THR A 410 -26.56 15.82 -7.84
C THR A 410 -25.26 15.02 -7.96
N ALA A 411 -24.22 15.44 -7.24
CA ALA A 411 -22.93 14.74 -7.23
C ALA A 411 -23.03 13.35 -6.55
N PRO A 412 -22.19 12.37 -6.93
CA PRO A 412 -22.12 11.09 -6.21
C PRO A 412 -21.80 11.31 -4.72
N PRO A 413 -22.30 10.46 -3.81
CA PRO A 413 -21.92 10.55 -2.41
C PRO A 413 -20.40 10.30 -2.28
N ALA A 414 -19.67 11.32 -1.83
CA ALA A 414 -18.20 11.27 -1.67
C ALA A 414 -17.74 10.08 -0.82
N GLU A 415 -18.59 9.61 0.09
CA GLU A 415 -18.36 8.43 0.92
C GLU A 415 -18.30 7.12 0.12
N ALA A 416 -19.18 6.93 -0.88
CA ALA A 416 -19.17 5.74 -1.73
C ALA A 416 -17.93 5.71 -2.64
N LEU A 417 -17.51 6.87 -3.14
CA LEU A 417 -16.26 7.01 -3.89
C LEU A 417 -15.03 6.76 -3.01
N ALA A 418 -15.00 7.27 -1.77
CA ALA A 418 -13.93 6.97 -0.82
C ALA A 418 -13.88 5.47 -0.49
N ALA A 419 -15.02 4.82 -0.32
CA ALA A 419 -15.10 3.37 -0.12
C ALA A 419 -14.63 2.60 -1.36
N LEU A 420 -15.00 3.03 -2.57
CA LEU A 420 -14.52 2.45 -3.82
C LEU A 420 -12.99 2.55 -3.90
N LEU A 421 -12.42 3.72 -3.59
CA LEU A 421 -10.97 3.93 -3.57
C LEU A 421 -10.28 3.01 -2.56
N ALA A 422 -10.73 3.00 -1.30
CA ALA A 422 -10.13 2.18 -0.26
C ALA A 422 -10.18 0.68 -0.58
N THR A 423 -11.31 0.22 -1.11
CA THR A 423 -11.54 -1.20 -1.44
C THR A 423 -10.70 -1.61 -2.64
N THR A 424 -10.70 -0.83 -3.72
CA THR A 424 -9.90 -1.13 -4.93
C THR A 424 -8.41 -1.04 -4.67
N TYR A 425 -7.95 -0.06 -3.88
CA TYR A 425 -6.54 0.03 -3.50
C TYR A 425 -6.10 -1.16 -2.67
N THR A 426 -6.86 -1.53 -1.63
CA THR A 426 -6.51 -2.67 -0.77
C THR A 426 -6.64 -4.01 -1.50
N LEU A 427 -7.59 -4.17 -2.41
CA LEU A 427 -7.65 -5.31 -3.33
C LEU A 427 -6.38 -5.36 -4.20
N GLY A 428 -5.98 -4.22 -4.76
CA GLY A 428 -4.69 -3.95 -5.39
C GLY A 428 -3.52 -4.60 -4.66
N LEU A 429 -3.30 -4.15 -3.43
CA LEU A 429 -2.22 -4.63 -2.57
C LEU A 429 -2.34 -6.12 -2.25
N THR A 430 -3.56 -6.62 -2.08
CA THR A 430 -3.83 -8.01 -1.73
C THR A 430 -3.48 -8.95 -2.89
N TRP A 431 -3.91 -8.64 -4.11
CA TRP A 431 -3.55 -9.48 -5.26
C TRP A 431 -2.07 -9.37 -5.61
N CYS A 432 -1.43 -8.21 -5.43
CA CYS A 432 0.02 -8.07 -5.54
C CYS A 432 0.74 -9.04 -4.60
N ARG A 433 0.30 -9.11 -3.34
CA ARG A 433 0.82 -10.04 -2.33
C ARG A 433 0.57 -11.50 -2.72
N LEU A 434 -0.62 -11.85 -3.18
CA LEU A 434 -0.94 -13.22 -3.59
C LEU A 434 -0.11 -13.67 -4.79
N ALA A 435 0.12 -12.77 -5.74
CA ALA A 435 0.91 -13.03 -6.94
C ALA A 435 2.43 -12.84 -6.73
N GLN A 436 2.86 -12.36 -5.56
CA GLN A 436 4.26 -12.03 -5.26
C GLN A 436 4.86 -11.04 -6.26
N VAL A 437 4.07 -10.04 -6.67
CA VAL A 437 4.50 -8.95 -7.55
C VAL A 437 4.47 -7.62 -6.79
N PRO A 438 5.42 -6.71 -7.06
CA PRO A 438 5.42 -5.40 -6.42
C PRO A 438 4.23 -4.57 -6.89
N PRO A 439 3.64 -3.72 -6.01
CA PRO A 439 2.60 -2.78 -6.42
C PRO A 439 3.18 -1.71 -7.37
N PRO A 440 2.40 -1.19 -8.33
CA PRO A 440 2.85 -0.13 -9.23
C PRO A 440 3.22 1.15 -8.45
N ALA A 441 4.34 1.77 -8.81
CA ALA A 441 4.81 3.01 -8.16
C ALA A 441 3.83 4.19 -8.32
N THR A 442 3.07 4.20 -9.40
CA THR A 442 2.03 5.21 -9.70
C THR A 442 0.65 4.81 -9.18
N GLY A 443 0.51 3.77 -8.35
CA GLY A 443 -0.81 3.26 -7.93
C GLY A 443 -1.56 2.50 -9.05
N PHE A 444 -2.74 1.99 -8.73
CA PHE A 444 -3.57 1.21 -9.66
C PHE A 444 -4.54 2.11 -10.44
N ALA A 445 -4.98 1.65 -11.62
CA ALA A 445 -5.75 2.44 -12.57
C ALA A 445 -7.09 2.95 -12.01
N VAL A 446 -7.84 2.09 -11.31
CA VAL A 446 -9.13 2.45 -10.70
C VAL A 446 -8.95 3.39 -9.52
N PRO A 447 -8.13 3.09 -8.48
CA PRO A 447 -7.83 4.04 -7.41
C PRO A 447 -7.40 5.41 -7.92
N GLN A 448 -6.54 5.47 -8.94
CA GLN A 448 -6.10 6.73 -9.54
C GLN A 448 -7.25 7.53 -10.17
N ALA A 449 -8.12 6.86 -10.91
CA ALA A 449 -9.27 7.50 -11.52
C ALA A 449 -10.29 8.00 -10.49
N VAL A 450 -10.49 7.26 -9.40
CA VAL A 450 -11.36 7.66 -8.29
C VAL A 450 -10.73 8.82 -7.49
N ALA A 451 -9.42 8.78 -7.26
CA ALA A 451 -8.67 9.87 -6.62
C ALA A 451 -8.86 11.19 -7.40
N ALA A 452 -8.67 11.16 -8.71
CA ALA A 452 -8.86 12.32 -9.59
C ALA A 452 -10.29 12.89 -9.54
N GLU A 453 -11.30 12.03 -9.35
CA GLU A 453 -12.69 12.45 -9.19
C GLU A 453 -12.92 13.10 -7.81
N LEU A 454 -12.43 12.48 -6.73
CA LEU A 454 -12.54 12.98 -5.35
C LEU A 454 -11.83 14.32 -5.13
N THR A 455 -10.72 14.57 -5.85
CA THR A 455 -10.00 15.86 -5.82
C THR A 455 -10.52 16.86 -6.84
N SER A 456 -11.57 16.54 -7.61
CA SER A 456 -12.12 17.46 -8.60
C SER A 456 -12.80 18.66 -7.93
N PRO A 457 -12.74 19.87 -8.52
CA PRO A 457 -13.40 21.06 -7.95
C PRO A 457 -14.91 20.91 -7.74
N ALA A 458 -15.56 19.94 -8.39
CA ALA A 458 -16.98 19.66 -8.24
C ALA A 458 -17.32 18.98 -6.90
N LEU A 459 -16.39 18.19 -6.34
CA LEU A 459 -16.52 17.49 -5.07
C LEU A 459 -15.67 18.13 -3.95
N HIS A 460 -14.66 18.91 -4.32
CA HIS A 460 -13.78 19.61 -3.40
C HIS A 460 -14.22 21.07 -3.25
N THR A 461 -15.04 21.35 -2.22
CA THR A 461 -15.33 22.73 -1.81
C THR A 461 -14.18 23.20 -0.92
N PRO A 462 -13.36 24.19 -1.31
CA PRO A 462 -12.34 24.73 -0.42
C PRO A 462 -13.03 25.33 0.83
N PRO A 463 -12.42 25.23 2.03
CA PRO A 463 -12.99 25.83 3.22
C PRO A 463 -13.24 27.32 2.99
N SER A 464 -14.38 27.83 3.46
CA SER A 464 -14.69 29.26 3.36
C SER A 464 -13.62 30.06 4.10
N THR A 465 -13.26 31.21 3.54
CA THR A 465 -12.14 32.06 3.97
C THR A 465 -12.22 32.62 5.41
N ASP A 466 -13.24 32.27 6.19
CA ASP A 466 -13.48 32.80 7.55
C ASP A 466 -13.38 31.76 8.68
N GLU A 467 -13.15 30.47 8.40
CA GLU A 467 -12.96 29.45 9.44
C GLU A 467 -11.58 28.79 9.30
N LEU A 468 -10.57 29.36 9.97
CA LEU A 468 -9.29 28.68 10.18
C LEU A 468 -9.56 27.36 10.90
N SER A 469 -9.18 26.24 10.28
CA SER A 469 -9.32 24.96 10.94
C SER A 469 -8.40 24.92 12.18
N ALA A 470 -8.76 24.14 13.19
CA ALA A 470 -7.89 23.93 14.34
C ALA A 470 -6.50 23.39 13.93
N TRP A 471 -6.40 22.72 12.78
CA TRP A 471 -5.13 22.29 12.19
C TRP A 471 -4.31 23.46 11.64
N ASP A 472 -4.94 24.42 10.97
CA ASP A 472 -4.26 25.62 10.47
C ASP A 472 -3.65 26.43 11.63
N ILE A 473 -4.37 26.47 12.77
CA ILE A 473 -3.88 27.07 14.01
C ILE A 473 -2.67 26.30 14.56
N ILE A 474 -2.71 24.97 14.58
CA ILE A 474 -1.58 24.13 15.02
C ILE A 474 -0.37 24.29 14.07
N LYS A 475 -0.59 24.35 12.76
CA LYS A 475 0.44 24.54 11.73
C LYS A 475 1.10 25.91 11.88
N ALA A 476 0.31 26.96 12.09
CA ALA A 476 0.80 28.30 12.38
C ALA A 476 1.58 28.37 13.71
N ALA A 477 1.08 27.74 14.78
CA ALA A 477 1.75 27.68 16.08
C ALA A 477 3.08 26.91 16.01
N ARG A 478 3.14 25.80 15.27
CA ARG A 478 4.39 25.04 15.03
C ARG A 478 5.39 25.88 14.23
N ALA A 479 4.94 26.58 13.20
CA ALA A 479 5.80 27.48 12.43
C ALA A 479 6.35 28.62 13.30
N HIS A 480 5.52 29.17 14.20
CA HIS A 480 5.91 30.20 15.15
C HIS A 480 6.94 29.70 16.17
N LEU A 481 6.71 28.55 16.82
CA LEU A 481 7.66 27.95 17.76
C LEU A 481 8.97 27.50 17.10
N ALA A 482 8.92 27.10 15.82
CA ALA A 482 10.12 26.79 15.04
C ALA A 482 10.91 28.06 14.70
N ALA A 483 10.23 29.18 14.43
CA ALA A 483 10.86 30.49 14.23
C ALA A 483 11.51 31.00 15.54
N GLU A 484 10.85 30.85 16.69
CA GLU A 484 11.40 31.24 17.99
C GLU A 484 12.64 30.42 18.39
N ARG A 485 12.69 29.11 18.06
CA ARG A 485 13.91 28.30 18.29
C ARG A 485 15.04 28.60 17.30
N ALA A 486 14.73 29.23 16.17
CA ALA A 486 15.70 29.58 15.14
C ALA A 486 16.34 30.95 15.39
N GLU A 487 15.87 31.74 16.37
CA GLU A 487 16.55 32.96 16.80
C GLU A 487 17.73 32.66 17.73
N PRO A 488 18.97 33.05 17.39
CA PRO A 488 20.11 32.94 18.30
C PRO A 488 20.25 34.25 19.09
N GLY A 489 19.87 34.27 20.38
CA GLY A 489 20.17 35.43 21.23
C GLY A 489 19.45 35.57 22.57
N ALA A 490 19.79 34.73 23.56
CA ALA A 490 19.74 35.12 24.97
C ALA A 490 20.81 34.40 25.81
N ASP A 491 22.03 34.29 25.26
CA ASP A 491 23.23 34.17 26.10
C ASP A 491 23.74 35.59 26.33
N GLN A 492 23.39 36.17 27.49
CA GLN A 492 24.06 37.37 27.99
C GLN A 492 25.46 36.98 28.47
N PRO A 493 26.52 37.73 28.10
CA PRO A 493 27.86 37.45 28.56
C PRO A 493 27.98 37.73 30.06
N VAL A 494 28.30 36.69 30.84
CA VAL A 494 28.82 36.84 32.20
C VAL A 494 30.21 37.45 32.12
N ALA A 495 30.31 38.75 32.43
CA ALA A 495 31.57 39.41 32.75
C ALA A 495 31.72 39.57 34.29
N PRO A 496 32.95 39.51 34.83
CA PRO A 496 33.22 39.18 36.23
C PRO A 496 33.03 40.39 37.16
N VAL A 497 32.29 40.20 38.25
CA VAL A 497 32.19 41.16 39.36
C VAL A 497 33.03 40.64 40.53
N ALA A 498 33.92 41.51 41.02
CA ALA A 498 34.84 41.33 42.15
C ALA A 498 34.10 41.14 43.51
N PRO A 499 34.79 40.65 44.57
CA PRO A 499 34.15 40.05 45.73
C PRO A 499 33.69 41.09 46.77
N VAL A 500 32.49 40.91 47.32
CA VAL A 500 31.93 41.66 48.46
C VAL A 500 31.18 40.65 49.37
N PRO A 501 31.27 40.77 50.71
CA PRO A 501 31.54 39.64 51.61
C PRO A 501 30.29 38.93 52.18
N GLU A 502 30.49 37.69 52.63
CA GLU A 502 29.52 36.85 53.34
C GLU A 502 28.98 37.53 54.61
N PRO A 503 27.65 37.44 54.84
CA PRO A 503 27.08 37.36 56.17
C PRO A 503 26.64 35.93 56.52
N ALA A 504 26.68 35.67 57.82
CA ALA A 504 26.65 34.37 58.47
C ALA A 504 25.34 33.56 58.33
N ARG A 505 25.51 32.24 58.51
CA ARG A 505 24.47 31.23 58.71
C ARG A 505 23.52 31.59 59.86
N ASP A 506 22.22 31.42 59.62
CA ASP A 506 21.24 31.07 60.66
C ASP A 506 20.22 30.04 60.14
N ALA A 507 19.78 29.17 61.04
CA ALA A 507 18.99 27.96 60.81
C ALA A 507 17.48 28.24 60.56
N PRO A 508 16.69 27.25 60.07
CA PRO A 508 15.41 27.50 59.40
C PRO A 508 14.24 27.75 60.36
N GLY A 509 13.51 28.84 60.13
CA GLY A 509 12.20 29.12 60.73
C GLY A 509 11.03 28.65 59.82
N PRO A 510 9.85 28.36 60.40
CA PRO A 510 8.72 27.76 59.69
C PRO A 510 8.08 28.71 58.67
N PRO A 511 7.46 28.18 57.59
CA PRO A 511 6.93 28.99 56.50
C PRO A 511 5.72 29.84 56.94
N PRO A 512 5.63 31.11 56.51
CA PRO A 512 4.45 31.93 56.72
C PRO A 512 3.27 31.45 55.86
N ALA A 513 2.08 31.44 56.46
CA ALA A 513 0.81 31.18 55.79
C ALA A 513 0.52 32.26 54.75
N VAL A 514 0.38 31.85 53.48
CA VAL A 514 -0.12 32.69 52.39
C VAL A 514 -1.62 32.46 52.25
N ALA A 515 -2.37 33.54 52.33
CA ALA A 515 -3.83 33.58 52.15
C ALA A 515 -4.22 33.26 50.69
N PRO A 516 -5.35 32.57 50.45
CA PRO A 516 -5.81 32.23 49.11
C PRO A 516 -6.27 33.47 48.33
N VAL A 517 -5.80 33.57 47.08
CA VAL A 517 -6.28 34.49 46.05
C VAL A 517 -7.65 34.01 45.53
N PRO A 518 -8.66 34.90 45.36
CA PRO A 518 -10.00 34.51 44.91
C PRO A 518 -10.04 34.10 43.41
N PRO A 519 -10.91 33.15 43.02
CA PRO A 519 -11.05 32.69 41.64
C PRO A 519 -11.79 33.70 40.73
N PRO A 520 -11.59 33.63 39.39
CA PRO A 520 -12.19 34.55 38.43
C PRO A 520 -13.70 34.37 38.24
N SER A 521 -14.40 35.49 37.99
CA SER A 521 -15.86 35.59 37.81
C SER A 521 -16.37 34.87 36.55
N ALA A 522 -17.47 34.12 36.70
CA ALA A 522 -18.22 33.47 35.62
C ALA A 522 -19.12 34.46 34.83
N PRO A 523 -19.43 34.18 33.55
CA PRO A 523 -20.36 35.00 32.74
C PRO A 523 -21.83 34.90 33.22
N PRO A 524 -22.68 35.90 32.93
CA PRO A 524 -24.04 36.00 33.48
C PRO A 524 -25.01 34.96 32.90
N VAL A 525 -25.78 34.36 33.81
CA VAL A 525 -26.86 33.39 33.56
C VAL A 525 -28.17 34.15 33.25
N PRO A 526 -28.97 33.75 32.25
CA PRO A 526 -30.31 34.31 32.00
C PRO A 526 -31.31 33.95 33.12
N PRO A 527 -32.32 34.81 33.39
CA PRO A 527 -33.23 34.65 34.52
C PRO A 527 -34.18 33.43 34.40
N PRO A 528 -34.61 32.85 35.52
CA PRO A 528 -35.43 31.65 35.57
C PRO A 528 -36.87 31.91 35.10
N ALA A 529 -37.39 31.01 34.25
CA ALA A 529 -38.81 30.92 33.95
C ALA A 529 -39.56 30.19 35.08
N ASP A 530 -40.79 30.62 35.34
CA ASP A 530 -41.71 30.10 36.34
C ASP A 530 -41.99 28.58 36.19
N PRO A 531 -42.30 27.87 37.30
CA PRO A 531 -42.48 26.43 37.29
C PRO A 531 -43.82 26.02 36.67
N GLU A 532 -43.77 25.41 35.47
CA GLU A 532 -44.88 24.63 34.92
C GLU A 532 -45.00 23.26 35.62
N PRO A 533 -46.24 22.71 35.72
CA PRO A 533 -46.59 21.60 36.60
C PRO A 533 -46.03 20.25 36.13
N PRO A 534 -45.80 19.31 37.06
CA PRO A 534 -45.13 18.04 36.78
C PRO A 534 -45.94 17.14 35.84
N PRO A 535 -45.31 16.45 34.88
CA PRO A 535 -45.92 15.30 34.23
C PRO A 535 -46.11 14.18 35.26
N SER A 536 -47.36 13.75 35.40
CA SER A 536 -47.84 12.67 36.24
C SER A 536 -46.92 11.45 36.23
N SER A 537 -46.32 11.15 37.38
CA SER A 537 -45.68 9.86 37.63
C SER A 537 -46.74 8.75 37.57
N PRO A 538 -46.56 7.67 36.79
CA PRO A 538 -47.30 6.46 37.04
C PRO A 538 -46.90 5.91 38.43
N ALA A 539 -47.94 5.59 39.20
CA ALA A 539 -47.88 5.11 40.56
C ALA A 539 -46.94 3.90 40.76
N PRO A 540 -46.38 3.73 41.97
CA PRO A 540 -45.58 2.56 42.31
C PRO A 540 -46.46 1.31 42.33
N PHE A 541 -46.13 0.31 41.52
CA PHE A 541 -46.66 -1.02 41.77
C PHE A 541 -46.02 -1.57 43.04
N GLN A 542 -46.88 -1.79 44.03
CA GLN A 542 -46.60 -2.40 45.31
C GLN A 542 -45.90 -3.74 45.10
N ALA A 543 -44.78 -3.94 45.79
CA ALA A 543 -44.27 -5.25 46.09
C ALA A 543 -45.35 -6.01 46.91
N PRO A 544 -45.85 -7.17 46.47
CA PRO A 544 -46.60 -8.03 47.36
C PRO A 544 -45.66 -8.55 48.45
N SER A 545 -46.15 -8.41 49.69
CA SER A 545 -45.47 -8.77 50.92
C SER A 545 -45.00 -10.23 50.91
N VAL A 546 -43.77 -10.44 51.38
CA VAL A 546 -43.24 -11.74 51.80
C VAL A 546 -44.01 -12.20 53.05
N PRO A 547 -44.62 -13.40 53.05
CA PRO A 547 -44.83 -14.16 54.27
C PRO A 547 -43.63 -15.10 54.49
N GLU A 548 -43.07 -15.00 55.70
CA GLU A 548 -42.10 -15.92 56.29
C GLU A 548 -42.63 -17.37 56.39
N PRO A 549 -41.75 -18.36 56.67
CA PRO A 549 -41.94 -19.77 56.33
C PRO A 549 -42.77 -20.55 57.35
N SER A 550 -43.32 -21.69 56.90
CA SER A 550 -43.66 -22.81 57.77
C SER A 550 -43.12 -24.11 57.14
N PRO A 551 -42.51 -25.03 57.92
CA PRO A 551 -41.73 -26.16 57.41
C PRO A 551 -42.56 -27.48 57.42
N PRO A 552 -41.95 -28.67 57.24
CA PRO A 552 -42.17 -29.57 56.10
C PRO A 552 -43.05 -30.80 56.44
N VAL A 553 -43.56 -31.51 55.43
CA VAL A 553 -43.91 -32.96 55.56
C VAL A 553 -43.60 -33.68 54.24
N ASP A 554 -43.13 -34.91 54.42
CA ASP A 554 -42.38 -35.81 53.54
C ASP A 554 -43.03 -36.32 52.24
N ASP A 555 -42.12 -36.75 51.34
CA ASP A 555 -42.15 -37.81 50.31
C ASP A 555 -43.32 -38.84 50.33
N PRO A 556 -43.66 -39.56 49.23
CA PRO A 556 -42.71 -40.12 48.25
C PRO A 556 -43.17 -40.22 46.76
N ALA A 557 -42.20 -40.50 45.89
CA ALA A 557 -42.37 -41.05 44.53
C ALA A 557 -42.53 -42.60 44.56
N PRO A 558 -42.49 -43.33 43.43
CA PRO A 558 -43.28 -43.32 42.18
C PRO A 558 -43.87 -44.72 41.85
N ALA A 559 -44.82 -44.87 40.91
CA ALA A 559 -45.03 -46.11 40.13
C ALA A 559 -46.04 -45.98 38.98
N TRP A 560 -45.80 -46.77 37.93
CA TRP A 560 -46.46 -46.85 36.61
C TRP A 560 -47.90 -47.41 36.65
N PRO A 561 -48.69 -47.29 35.55
CA PRO A 561 -48.93 -48.51 34.75
C PRO A 561 -49.14 -48.31 33.22
N SER A 562 -48.87 -49.38 32.47
CA SER A 562 -49.32 -49.65 31.09
C SER A 562 -50.85 -49.71 30.96
N PRO A 563 -51.40 -49.75 29.72
CA PRO A 563 -52.18 -50.95 29.39
C PRO A 563 -52.07 -51.45 27.94
N ASP A 564 -52.29 -52.76 27.84
CA ASP A 564 -52.43 -53.61 26.66
C ASP A 564 -53.84 -53.60 26.05
N ALA A 565 -53.87 -53.93 24.75
CA ALA A 565 -54.75 -54.85 24.02
C ALA A 565 -56.24 -54.56 23.67
N THR A 566 -56.49 -54.86 22.39
CA THR A 566 -57.67 -55.48 21.72
C THR A 566 -58.94 -54.67 21.42
N THR A 567 -59.26 -54.51 20.12
CA THR A 567 -60.23 -55.37 19.39
C THR A 567 -60.15 -55.13 17.87
N ALA A 568 -60.51 -56.18 17.11
CA ALA A 568 -60.36 -56.38 15.68
C ALA A 568 -61.43 -55.68 14.82
N ASP A 569 -61.08 -55.33 13.57
CA ASP A 569 -61.85 -55.76 12.39
C ASP A 569 -61.05 -55.66 11.07
N THR A 570 -61.35 -56.56 10.13
CA THR A 570 -60.52 -56.92 8.94
C THR A 570 -61.01 -56.22 7.65
N PRO A 571 -60.16 -55.96 6.63
CA PRO A 571 -60.48 -55.09 5.48
C PRO A 571 -60.91 -55.83 4.19
N PRO A 572 -61.52 -55.15 3.19
CA PRO A 572 -61.73 -55.70 1.85
C PRO A 572 -60.55 -55.42 0.87
N PRO A 573 -60.40 -56.22 -0.20
CA PRO A 573 -59.13 -56.43 -0.90
C PRO A 573 -58.84 -55.47 -2.07
N LEU A 574 -57.56 -55.17 -2.27
CA LEU A 574 -56.98 -54.46 -3.41
C LEU A 574 -56.86 -55.37 -4.66
N PRO A 575 -56.97 -54.83 -5.89
CA PRO A 575 -56.63 -55.55 -7.12
C PRO A 575 -55.11 -55.72 -7.30
N PRO A 576 -54.65 -56.79 -7.97
CA PRO A 576 -53.23 -57.15 -8.05
C PRO A 576 -52.42 -56.24 -9.00
N PRO A 577 -51.19 -55.83 -8.64
CA PRO A 577 -50.25 -55.20 -9.55
C PRO A 577 -49.64 -56.24 -10.52
N PRO A 578 -49.33 -55.87 -11.78
CA PRO A 578 -48.74 -56.78 -12.75
C PRO A 578 -47.34 -57.26 -12.36
N ALA A 579 -47.04 -58.49 -12.77
CA ALA A 579 -45.87 -59.27 -12.43
C ALA A 579 -44.53 -58.60 -12.76
N ARG A 580 -43.57 -58.72 -11.82
CA ARG A 580 -42.15 -58.44 -12.02
C ARG A 580 -41.55 -59.44 -13.02
N PRO A 581 -40.78 -59.01 -14.04
CA PRO A 581 -39.85 -59.89 -14.71
C PRO A 581 -38.65 -60.18 -13.79
N ALA A 582 -38.28 -61.45 -13.69
CA ALA A 582 -37.06 -61.89 -13.02
C ALA A 582 -35.81 -61.40 -13.80
N PRO A 583 -34.69 -61.14 -13.11
CA PRO A 583 -33.46 -60.62 -13.71
C PRO A 583 -32.76 -61.66 -14.58
N ALA A 584 -32.34 -61.24 -15.77
CA ALA A 584 -31.36 -61.95 -16.58
C ALA A 584 -29.97 -61.91 -15.90
N PRO A 585 -29.14 -62.96 -16.03
CA PRO A 585 -27.78 -62.95 -15.48
C PRO A 585 -26.90 -61.90 -16.19
N PRO A 586 -26.05 -61.16 -15.45
CA PRO A 586 -25.19 -60.13 -16.02
C PRO A 586 -24.08 -60.71 -16.90
N VAL A 587 -23.99 -60.17 -18.11
CA VAL A 587 -22.85 -60.29 -19.03
C VAL A 587 -21.66 -59.50 -18.44
N PRO A 588 -20.43 -60.04 -18.40
CA PRO A 588 -19.27 -59.31 -17.91
C PRO A 588 -18.87 -58.17 -18.88
N PRO A 589 -18.65 -56.93 -18.40
CA PRO A 589 -18.20 -55.82 -19.25
C PRO A 589 -16.70 -55.89 -19.59
N PRO A 590 -16.29 -55.29 -20.71
CA PRO A 590 -14.90 -55.27 -21.19
C PRO A 590 -13.98 -54.39 -20.32
N ALA A 591 -12.70 -54.78 -20.25
CA ALA A 591 -11.65 -54.11 -19.49
C ALA A 591 -11.41 -52.66 -19.95
N PRO A 592 -11.37 -51.67 -19.04
CA PRO A 592 -10.91 -50.33 -19.38
C PRO A 592 -9.38 -50.23 -19.34
N ALA A 593 -8.84 -49.58 -20.37
CA ALA A 593 -7.45 -49.13 -20.46
C ALA A 593 -7.14 -48.03 -19.44
N GLU A 594 -5.88 -48.00 -19.00
CA GLU A 594 -5.32 -47.09 -18.00
C GLU A 594 -5.43 -45.60 -18.39
N PRO A 595 -5.97 -44.75 -17.50
CA PRO A 595 -5.68 -43.32 -17.47
C PRO A 595 -4.56 -43.04 -16.45
N VAL A 596 -3.52 -42.38 -16.95
CA VAL A 596 -2.41 -41.79 -16.20
C VAL A 596 -2.92 -40.70 -15.26
N TRP A 597 -2.60 -40.79 -13.97
CA TRP A 597 -2.87 -39.77 -12.95
C TRP A 597 -1.68 -38.82 -12.80
N PRO A 598 -1.84 -37.49 -12.93
CA PRO A 598 -0.90 -36.52 -12.38
C PRO A 598 -1.14 -36.32 -10.87
N SER A 599 -0.03 -36.11 -10.18
CA SER A 599 0.20 -36.01 -8.75
C SER A 599 -0.61 -34.91 -8.03
N GLU A 600 -0.83 -35.15 -6.72
CA GLU A 600 -1.50 -34.32 -5.71
C GLU A 600 -1.06 -32.85 -5.65
N PRO A 601 -1.97 -31.91 -5.29
CA PRO A 601 -1.64 -30.72 -4.51
C PRO A 601 -2.00 -30.89 -3.02
N GLN A 602 -1.09 -30.38 -2.20
CA GLN A 602 -0.97 -30.58 -0.76
C GLN A 602 -2.05 -29.86 0.05
N HIS A 603 -2.55 -30.57 1.06
CA HIS A 603 -3.45 -30.09 2.11
C HIS A 603 -2.79 -29.04 3.01
N THR A 604 -3.42 -27.86 3.16
CA THR A 604 -3.24 -26.97 4.32
C THR A 604 -4.35 -27.24 5.33
N GLN A 605 -4.09 -28.17 6.24
CA GLN A 605 -4.95 -28.54 7.36
C GLN A 605 -4.56 -27.67 8.58
N LEU A 606 -5.46 -26.78 9.01
CA LEU A 606 -5.32 -26.03 10.26
C LEU A 606 -5.67 -26.95 11.44
N ASP A 607 -4.62 -27.31 12.15
CA ASP A 607 -4.55 -28.15 13.35
C ASP A 607 -5.46 -27.62 14.47
N THR A 608 -6.32 -28.48 15.05
CA THR A 608 -7.30 -28.11 16.10
C THR A 608 -7.13 -28.85 17.43
N ASP A 609 -6.01 -29.52 17.69
CA ASP A 609 -5.83 -30.30 18.95
C ASP A 609 -4.48 -30.05 19.66
N ALA A 610 -4.24 -28.82 20.12
CA ALA A 610 -3.10 -28.47 20.97
C ALA A 610 -3.51 -28.10 22.41
N PHE A 611 -4.05 -29.07 23.17
CA PHE A 611 -4.00 -29.07 24.64
C PHE A 611 -3.90 -30.51 25.18
N LYS A 612 -2.68 -31.05 25.24
CA LYS A 612 -2.15 -31.90 26.32
C LYS A 612 -0.67 -32.22 26.09
N THR A 613 0.07 -32.10 27.18
CA THR A 613 1.51 -32.26 27.42
C THR A 613 2.11 -33.61 26.99
N GLN A 614 3.35 -33.62 26.49
CA GLN A 614 4.47 -34.39 27.09
C GLN A 614 5.83 -34.03 26.48
N LEU A 615 6.77 -33.65 27.35
CA LEU A 615 8.21 -33.50 27.07
C LEU A 615 8.92 -34.85 27.25
N ASP A 616 10.03 -34.98 26.53
CA ASP A 616 11.14 -35.96 26.61
C ASP A 616 10.98 -37.37 26.02
N ARG A 617 11.68 -37.59 24.89
CA ARG A 617 12.88 -38.47 24.83
C ARG A 617 13.62 -38.34 23.49
N GLY A 618 14.88 -37.92 23.54
CA GLY A 618 15.89 -38.27 22.53
C GLY A 618 16.51 -39.66 22.82
N PRO A 619 17.61 -40.05 22.15
CA PRO A 619 17.61 -40.76 20.86
C PRO A 619 18.16 -42.20 20.96
N ALA A 620 17.82 -43.08 20.01
CA ALA A 620 18.53 -44.34 19.76
C ALA A 620 18.46 -44.76 18.28
N TRP A 621 19.62 -44.91 17.65
CA TRP A 621 19.89 -45.70 16.43
C TRP A 621 20.09 -47.20 16.82
N PRO A 622 20.37 -48.15 15.90
CA PRO A 622 19.61 -48.68 14.75
C PRO A 622 19.47 -50.24 14.83
N GLY A 623 18.57 -50.88 14.06
CA GLY A 623 18.63 -52.35 13.90
C GLY A 623 17.47 -53.01 13.16
N ALA A 624 17.86 -53.89 12.21
CA ALA A 624 17.13 -54.99 11.56
C ALA A 624 16.05 -54.62 10.50
N GLU A 625 16.40 -54.70 9.21
CA GLU A 625 16.14 -55.83 8.27
C GLU A 625 14.87 -55.55 7.42
N GLY A 626 14.98 -55.19 6.13
CA GLY A 626 15.18 -56.11 5.01
C GLY A 626 14.66 -55.49 3.69
N PRO A 627 14.83 -56.14 2.51
CA PRO A 627 15.57 -55.54 1.39
C PRO A 627 14.78 -55.37 0.08
N VAL A 628 15.18 -54.41 -0.78
CA VAL A 628 14.96 -54.46 -2.24
C VAL A 628 16.21 -53.89 -2.97
N PRO A 629 16.75 -54.58 -4.00
CA PRO A 629 18.08 -54.30 -4.58
C PRO A 629 18.09 -53.24 -5.70
N PRO A 630 19.25 -52.59 -5.98
CA PRO A 630 19.42 -51.65 -7.09
C PRO A 630 20.13 -52.27 -8.32
N PRO A 631 20.03 -51.67 -9.53
CA PRO A 631 20.89 -52.00 -10.66
C PRO A 631 22.22 -51.20 -10.67
N PRO A 632 23.27 -51.67 -11.39
CA PRO A 632 24.67 -51.36 -11.08
C PRO A 632 25.29 -50.22 -11.91
N ALA A 633 26.29 -49.54 -11.32
CA ALA A 633 27.28 -48.72 -12.03
C ALA A 633 28.69 -49.38 -11.94
N PRO A 634 29.54 -49.27 -12.98
CA PRO A 634 30.86 -49.91 -13.04
C PRO A 634 31.99 -49.09 -12.33
N PRO A 635 33.16 -49.72 -12.05
CA PRO A 635 34.01 -49.37 -10.91
C PRO A 635 35.24 -48.48 -11.23
N ALA A 636 35.75 -47.85 -10.16
CA ALA A 636 37.06 -47.18 -10.09
C ALA A 636 38.22 -48.17 -9.82
N PRO A 637 39.48 -47.77 -10.10
CA PRO A 637 40.68 -48.29 -9.41
C PRO A 637 41.51 -47.13 -8.81
N ALA A 638 42.43 -47.25 -7.87
CA ALA A 638 42.84 -48.25 -6.87
C ALA A 638 43.90 -47.54 -5.98
N ALA A 639 44.00 -47.91 -4.69
CA ALA A 639 45.01 -47.43 -3.74
C ALA A 639 46.39 -48.14 -3.93
N PRO A 640 47.47 -47.70 -3.23
CA PRO A 640 47.96 -48.44 -2.03
C PRO A 640 48.58 -47.52 -0.93
N SER A 641 48.26 -47.63 0.37
CA SER A 641 48.73 -48.54 1.45
C SER A 641 50.14 -48.32 2.09
N ALA A 642 50.15 -47.69 3.29
CA ALA A 642 50.90 -47.99 4.55
C ALA A 642 52.46 -47.89 4.60
N PRO A 643 53.19 -47.93 5.78
CA PRO A 643 52.78 -48.26 7.16
C PRO A 643 53.44 -47.53 8.38
N ALA A 644 52.89 -47.84 9.59
CA ALA A 644 53.51 -48.08 10.92
C ALA A 644 54.21 -47.00 11.79
N GLY A 645 53.88 -46.97 13.11
CA GLY A 645 54.86 -46.75 14.20
C GLY A 645 54.46 -45.87 15.41
N GLU A 646 54.09 -46.52 16.53
CA GLU A 646 54.44 -46.25 17.95
C GLU A 646 54.30 -44.87 18.69
N ARG A 647 53.67 -44.97 19.89
CA ARG A 647 53.96 -44.36 21.22
C ARG A 647 53.36 -43.00 21.69
N VAL A 648 52.50 -43.14 22.72
CA VAL A 648 52.46 -42.51 24.06
C VAL A 648 52.80 -41.01 24.24
N GLY A 649 51.82 -40.24 24.73
CA GLY A 649 52.03 -39.16 25.71
C GLY A 649 51.45 -37.78 25.35
N GLU A 650 50.84 -37.14 26.36
CA GLU A 650 50.41 -35.73 26.43
C GLU A 650 49.11 -35.30 25.71
N ARG A 651 48.12 -34.91 26.53
CA ARG A 651 46.93 -34.14 26.14
C ARG A 651 47.28 -32.65 26.04
N PRO A 652 46.80 -31.98 24.98
CA PRO A 652 46.29 -30.62 25.12
C PRO A 652 44.84 -30.50 24.61
N ALA A 653 44.06 -29.70 25.35
CA ALA A 653 42.75 -29.11 25.07
C ALA A 653 42.08 -29.39 23.71
N ASP A 654 40.85 -29.95 23.78
CA ASP A 654 39.87 -29.96 22.69
C ASP A 654 39.54 -28.51 22.27
N LEU A 655 40.12 -28.05 21.17
CA LEU A 655 39.57 -26.98 20.38
C LEU A 655 38.36 -27.53 19.60
N PRO A 656 37.20 -26.85 19.55
CA PRO A 656 36.11 -27.26 18.68
C PRO A 656 36.60 -27.24 17.23
N ARG A 657 36.23 -28.28 16.45
CA ARG A 657 36.57 -28.39 15.03
C ARG A 657 36.17 -27.09 14.30
N PRO A 658 37.00 -26.57 13.37
CA PRO A 658 36.58 -25.45 12.55
C PRO A 658 35.29 -25.83 11.80
N PRO A 659 34.32 -24.90 11.69
CA PRO A 659 33.10 -25.16 10.93
C PRO A 659 33.46 -25.53 9.50
N ALA A 660 32.68 -26.44 8.91
CA ALA A 660 32.80 -26.78 7.50
C ALA A 660 32.79 -25.49 6.66
N PRO A 661 33.61 -25.40 5.58
CA PRO A 661 33.61 -24.24 4.72
C PRO A 661 32.18 -23.99 4.21
N VAL A 662 31.71 -22.77 4.47
CA VAL A 662 30.43 -22.27 3.96
C VAL A 662 30.47 -22.42 2.44
N PRO A 663 29.46 -23.03 1.80
CA PRO A 663 29.37 -23.00 0.35
C PRO A 663 29.34 -21.54 -0.10
N GLU A 664 30.29 -21.20 -0.97
CA GLU A 664 30.44 -19.89 -1.58
C GLU A 664 29.06 -19.39 -2.08
N PRO A 665 28.66 -18.14 -1.79
CA PRO A 665 27.41 -17.62 -2.29
C PRO A 665 27.41 -17.71 -3.82
N PRO A 666 26.30 -18.15 -4.45
CA PRO A 666 26.24 -18.20 -5.90
C PRO A 666 26.56 -16.81 -6.46
N PRO A 667 27.30 -16.72 -7.58
CA PRO A 667 27.59 -15.44 -8.20
C PRO A 667 26.28 -14.69 -8.44
N PRO A 668 26.25 -13.35 -8.30
CA PRO A 668 25.04 -12.59 -8.49
C PRO A 668 24.43 -12.96 -9.83
N LEU A 669 23.18 -13.43 -9.80
CA LEU A 669 22.39 -13.62 -11.00
C LEU A 669 22.51 -12.34 -11.82
N ARG A 670 22.93 -12.48 -13.09
CA ARG A 670 22.91 -11.36 -14.04
C ARG A 670 21.54 -10.69 -13.92
N ALA A 671 21.56 -9.39 -13.63
CA ALA A 671 20.35 -8.58 -13.66
C ALA A 671 19.59 -8.92 -14.94
N ALA A 672 18.30 -9.24 -14.81
CA ALA A 672 17.44 -9.38 -15.97
C ALA A 672 17.62 -8.13 -16.85
N PRO A 673 17.71 -8.26 -18.19
CA PRO A 673 17.80 -7.09 -19.05
C PRO A 673 16.62 -6.18 -18.72
N VAL A 674 16.95 -4.97 -18.27
CA VAL A 674 15.98 -3.89 -18.08
C VAL A 674 15.21 -3.79 -19.40
N PRO A 675 13.86 -3.80 -19.40
CA PRO A 675 13.12 -3.66 -20.64
C PRO A 675 13.60 -2.40 -21.35
N GLU A 676 14.00 -2.53 -22.63
CA GLU A 676 14.45 -1.41 -23.46
C GLU A 676 13.39 -0.32 -23.39
N GLN A 677 13.68 0.75 -22.64
CA GLN A 677 12.79 1.88 -22.50
C GLN A 677 12.77 2.58 -23.85
N SER A 678 11.60 2.59 -24.50
CA SER A 678 11.40 3.40 -25.70
C SER A 678 11.80 4.86 -25.41
N PRO A 679 12.54 5.52 -26.30
CA PRO A 679 13.04 6.88 -26.04
C PRO A 679 11.89 7.85 -25.73
N GLN A 680 11.88 8.42 -24.52
CA GLN A 680 10.82 9.32 -24.06
C GLN A 680 11.17 10.78 -24.38
N VAL A 681 10.17 11.57 -24.79
CA VAL A 681 10.33 13.01 -25.02
C VAL A 681 9.59 13.77 -23.92
N ALA A 682 10.31 14.64 -23.21
CA ALA A 682 9.76 15.57 -22.24
C ALA A 682 9.49 16.92 -22.91
N GLU A 683 8.38 17.58 -22.57
CA GLU A 683 8.09 18.95 -23.03
C GLU A 683 7.79 19.88 -21.86
N ALA A 684 8.60 20.92 -21.71
CA ALA A 684 8.35 21.98 -20.73
C ALA A 684 8.78 23.34 -21.28
N TYR A 685 8.00 24.39 -20.98
CA TYR A 685 8.30 25.77 -21.39
C TYR A 685 8.52 25.94 -22.90
N GLY A 686 7.84 25.14 -23.73
CA GLY A 686 7.99 25.15 -25.19
C GLY A 686 9.31 24.55 -25.69
N ILE A 687 10.04 23.84 -24.84
CA ILE A 687 11.28 23.14 -25.18
C ILE A 687 11.01 21.63 -25.05
N ARG A 688 11.19 20.91 -26.16
CA ARG A 688 11.11 19.44 -26.19
C ARG A 688 12.49 18.83 -26.00
N PHE A 689 12.62 17.80 -25.18
CA PHE A 689 13.91 17.19 -24.82
C PHE A 689 13.82 15.67 -24.86
N LEU A 690 14.80 15.03 -25.49
CA LEU A 690 14.91 13.57 -25.50
C LEU A 690 15.50 13.10 -24.17
N CYS A 691 14.71 12.37 -23.38
CA CYS A 691 15.10 11.90 -22.05
C CYS A 691 16.18 10.82 -22.15
N GLY A 692 17.10 10.83 -21.18
CA GLY A 692 18.00 9.71 -20.91
C GLY A 692 17.36 8.73 -19.94
N ALA A 693 18.15 8.19 -19.02
CA ALA A 693 17.64 7.31 -17.96
C ALA A 693 16.80 8.04 -16.89
N ASP A 694 16.92 9.37 -16.81
CA ASP A 694 16.19 10.19 -15.86
C ASP A 694 14.96 10.87 -16.49
N ASP A 695 13.88 10.97 -15.71
CA ASP A 695 12.66 11.70 -16.06
C ASP A 695 12.90 13.22 -15.94
N ILE A 696 13.01 13.87 -17.09
CA ILE A 696 13.36 15.28 -17.19
C ILE A 696 12.21 16.20 -16.76
N GLU A 697 10.94 15.80 -16.93
CA GLU A 697 9.80 16.60 -16.45
C GLU A 697 9.80 16.66 -14.92
N ARG A 698 10.12 15.52 -14.29
CA ARG A 698 10.31 15.44 -12.85
C ARG A 698 11.49 16.27 -12.37
N VAL A 699 12.65 16.18 -13.05
CA VAL A 699 13.84 16.98 -12.70
C VAL A 699 13.54 18.49 -12.77
N VAL A 700 12.90 18.95 -13.84
CA VAL A 700 12.54 20.37 -14.01
C VAL A 700 11.55 20.82 -12.93
N THR A 701 10.57 19.99 -12.58
CA THR A 701 9.62 20.26 -11.50
C THR A 701 10.31 20.35 -10.14
N GLU A 702 11.27 19.46 -9.85
CA GLU A 702 12.06 19.48 -8.63
C GLU A 702 12.90 20.75 -8.51
N VAL A 703 13.56 21.15 -9.60
CA VAL A 703 14.37 22.37 -9.65
C VAL A 703 13.52 23.62 -9.43
N ARG A 704 12.32 23.69 -10.04
CA ARG A 704 11.33 24.76 -9.78
C ARG A 704 10.95 24.83 -8.30
N ARG A 705 10.66 23.68 -7.67
CA ARG A 705 10.32 23.60 -6.24
C ARG A 705 11.47 24.06 -5.35
N ARG A 706 12.70 23.61 -5.62
CA ARG A 706 13.91 24.02 -4.90
C ARG A 706 14.19 25.52 -5.07
N GLY A 707 14.00 26.07 -6.28
CA GLY A 707 14.11 27.51 -6.53
C GLY A 707 13.09 28.33 -5.73
N LYS A 708 11.83 27.87 -5.66
CA LYS A 708 10.79 28.50 -4.83
C LYS A 708 11.13 28.45 -3.34
N TRP A 709 11.76 27.38 -2.87
CA TRP A 709 12.20 27.21 -1.49
C TRP A 709 13.40 28.11 -1.15
N ALA A 710 14.45 28.08 -1.97
CA ALA A 710 15.64 28.93 -1.80
C ALA A 710 15.26 30.42 -1.74
N ARG A 711 14.40 30.89 -2.66
CA ARG A 711 13.88 32.27 -2.63
C ARG A 711 13.17 32.63 -1.31
N ARG A 712 12.42 31.69 -0.72
CA ARG A 712 11.63 31.93 0.50
C ARG A 712 12.50 32.09 1.75
N LEU A 713 13.68 31.47 1.73
CA LEU A 713 14.66 31.51 2.82
C LEU A 713 15.71 32.61 2.65
N ARG A 714 15.69 33.36 1.54
CA ARG A 714 16.61 34.49 1.34
C ARG A 714 16.37 35.57 2.40
N GLY A 715 17.44 36.04 3.04
CA GLY A 715 17.40 37.13 4.03
C GLY A 715 17.03 36.73 5.45
N GLN A 716 16.99 35.43 5.77
CA GLN A 716 16.85 34.93 7.14
C GLN A 716 18.24 34.61 7.73
N ASP A 717 18.48 34.96 9.00
CA ASP A 717 19.78 34.86 9.70
C ASP A 717 20.32 33.40 9.85
N VAL A 718 19.53 32.39 9.42
CA VAL A 718 19.84 30.96 9.51
C VAL A 718 20.04 30.31 8.13
N SER A 719 20.05 31.09 7.04
CA SER A 719 19.91 30.53 5.69
C SER A 719 21.22 30.07 5.05
N SER A 720 21.42 28.75 4.95
CA SER A 720 22.40 28.09 4.06
C SER A 720 21.77 27.64 2.72
N ALA A 721 20.59 28.15 2.39
CA ALA A 721 19.83 27.69 1.23
C ALA A 721 20.38 28.27 -0.08
N SER A 722 21.40 27.63 -0.66
CA SER A 722 21.93 28.01 -1.97
C SER A 722 20.97 27.67 -3.11
N ALA A 723 21.10 28.42 -4.21
CA ALA A 723 20.35 28.17 -5.44
C ALA A 723 20.57 26.72 -5.94
N PRO A 724 19.58 26.11 -6.64
CA PRO A 724 19.63 24.71 -7.04
C PRO A 724 20.83 24.36 -7.92
N ALA A 725 21.31 23.12 -7.81
CA ALA A 725 22.50 22.65 -8.49
C ALA A 725 22.32 21.24 -9.08
N LEU A 726 22.78 21.05 -10.32
CA LEU A 726 22.69 19.79 -11.06
C LEU A 726 24.05 19.36 -11.60
N LEU A 727 24.30 18.06 -11.62
CA LEU A 727 25.40 17.42 -12.34
C LEU A 727 24.85 16.68 -13.57
N LEU A 728 25.08 17.23 -14.76
CA LEU A 728 24.65 16.68 -16.03
C LEU A 728 25.66 15.65 -16.54
N ILE A 729 25.29 14.38 -16.41
CA ILE A 729 26.12 13.23 -16.81
C ILE A 729 25.80 12.85 -18.25
N GLY A 730 26.71 13.11 -19.18
CA GLY A 730 26.49 12.80 -20.58
C GLY A 730 27.64 13.20 -21.48
N THR A 731 27.77 12.54 -22.63
CA THR A 731 28.78 12.89 -23.63
C THR A 731 28.56 14.33 -24.14
N PRO A 732 29.59 15.01 -24.66
CA PRO A 732 29.44 16.32 -25.27
C PRO A 732 28.32 16.34 -26.33
N SER A 733 27.54 17.42 -26.35
CA SER A 733 26.40 17.59 -27.26
C SER A 733 25.25 16.57 -27.09
N SER A 734 24.98 16.11 -25.87
CA SER A 734 23.82 15.26 -25.50
C SER A 734 22.57 16.04 -25.10
N GLY A 735 22.57 17.37 -25.26
CA GLY A 735 21.43 18.24 -24.91
C GLY A 735 21.60 19.11 -23.67
N GLN A 736 22.80 19.15 -23.07
CA GLN A 736 23.14 19.95 -21.89
C GLN A 736 22.57 21.38 -21.92
N ARG A 737 22.80 22.13 -23.00
CA ARG A 737 22.28 23.50 -23.18
C ARG A 737 20.77 23.58 -23.30
N ARG A 738 20.12 22.56 -23.87
CA ARG A 738 18.66 22.51 -24.03
C ARG A 738 18.00 22.28 -22.66
N LEU A 739 18.53 21.35 -21.87
CA LEU A 739 18.10 21.14 -20.48
C LEU A 739 18.38 22.38 -19.60
N ALA A 740 19.54 23.02 -19.77
CA ALA A 740 19.86 24.26 -19.03
C ALA A 740 18.83 25.37 -19.29
N ARG A 741 18.37 25.53 -20.54
CA ARG A 741 17.31 26.49 -20.87
C ARG A 741 15.96 26.12 -20.24
N MET A 742 15.61 24.83 -20.20
CA MET A 742 14.40 24.36 -19.51
C MET A 742 14.47 24.68 -18.01
N VAL A 743 15.62 24.41 -17.38
CA VAL A 743 15.85 24.72 -15.97
C VAL A 743 15.79 26.23 -15.71
N ALA A 744 16.40 27.05 -16.57
CA ALA A 744 16.35 28.50 -16.43
C ALA A 744 14.91 29.04 -16.56
N ALA A 745 14.13 28.56 -17.53
CA ALA A 745 12.72 28.91 -17.67
C ALA A 745 11.91 28.52 -16.42
N ALA A 746 12.16 27.34 -15.86
CA ALA A 746 11.50 26.86 -14.65
C ALA A 746 11.82 27.71 -13.40
N LEU A 747 13.08 28.15 -13.27
CA LEU A 747 13.50 29.04 -12.19
C LEU A 747 13.00 30.48 -12.38
N ALA A 748 12.85 30.94 -13.61
CA ALA A 748 12.26 32.24 -13.92
C ALA A 748 10.78 32.32 -13.56
N GLU A 749 10.02 31.24 -13.77
CA GLU A 749 8.60 31.17 -13.42
C GLU A 749 8.35 31.43 -11.92
N VAL A 750 9.28 31.01 -11.06
CA VAL A 750 9.22 31.24 -9.60
C VAL A 750 9.99 32.48 -9.14
N ALA A 751 10.51 33.26 -10.10
CA ALA A 751 11.39 34.41 -9.90
C ALA A 751 12.62 34.09 -9.01
N ALA A 752 13.15 32.88 -9.13
CA ALA A 752 14.38 32.46 -8.46
C ALA A 752 15.63 32.79 -9.31
N SER A 753 15.47 32.90 -10.63
CA SER A 753 16.49 33.30 -11.60
C SER A 753 15.90 34.22 -12.68
N SER A 754 16.74 34.92 -13.46
CA SER A 754 16.33 35.74 -14.60
C SER A 754 15.80 34.94 -15.80
N GLY A 755 16.03 33.62 -15.83
CA GLY A 755 15.72 32.77 -16.99
C GLY A 755 16.81 32.73 -18.07
N GLU A 756 17.91 33.44 -17.86
CA GLU A 756 19.07 33.41 -18.76
C GLU A 756 20.06 32.31 -18.34
N VAL A 757 20.63 31.62 -19.32
CA VAL A 757 21.73 30.68 -19.13
C VAL A 757 23.04 31.37 -19.52
N ARG A 758 23.97 31.42 -18.57
CA ARG A 758 25.36 31.84 -18.77
C ARG A 758 26.23 30.59 -18.86
N SER A 759 27.25 30.59 -19.70
CA SER A 759 28.14 29.44 -19.89
C SER A 759 29.56 29.78 -19.49
N ALA A 760 30.21 28.91 -18.72
CA ALA A 760 31.63 28.97 -18.42
C ALA A 760 32.28 27.66 -18.85
N HIS A 761 33.44 27.73 -19.49
CA HIS A 761 34.23 26.54 -19.84
C HIS A 761 35.33 26.31 -18.81
N ALA A 762 35.59 25.05 -18.48
CA ALA A 762 36.68 24.68 -17.59
C ALA A 762 38.04 25.23 -18.06
N GLU A 763 38.26 25.33 -19.38
CA GLU A 763 39.48 25.92 -19.96
C GLU A 763 39.69 27.38 -19.55
N ASP A 764 38.64 28.20 -19.62
CA ASP A 764 38.70 29.64 -19.27
C ASP A 764 38.92 29.83 -17.75
N LEU A 765 38.39 28.93 -16.93
CA LEU A 765 38.52 28.95 -15.47
C LEU A 765 39.89 28.49 -14.99
N ARG A 766 40.61 27.67 -15.77
CA ARG A 766 42.00 27.27 -15.49
C ARG A 766 42.94 28.47 -15.50
N GLU A 767 42.74 29.40 -16.43
CA GLU A 767 43.58 30.60 -16.55
C GLU A 767 43.51 31.53 -15.32
N HIS A 768 42.37 31.51 -14.62
CA HIS A 768 42.06 32.42 -13.50
C HIS A 768 42.14 31.73 -12.12
N GLY A 769 42.47 30.44 -12.07
CA GLY A 769 42.56 29.68 -10.83
C GLY A 769 41.21 29.46 -10.11
N PRO A 770 41.21 28.84 -8.92
CA PRO A 770 40.01 28.61 -8.10
C PRO A 770 39.23 29.88 -7.73
N ASP A 771 39.93 31.00 -7.57
CA ASP A 771 39.28 32.30 -7.34
C ASP A 771 38.48 32.79 -8.56
N GLY A 772 38.90 32.43 -9.78
CA GLY A 772 38.15 32.69 -11.00
C GLY A 772 36.81 31.97 -11.05
N LEU A 773 36.72 30.74 -10.54
CA LEU A 773 35.46 29.99 -10.42
C LEU A 773 34.49 30.67 -9.45
N ARG A 774 35.00 31.17 -8.31
CA ARG A 774 34.21 31.94 -7.36
C ARG A 774 33.72 33.26 -7.97
N ALA A 775 34.60 33.99 -8.65
CA ALA A 775 34.24 35.22 -9.35
C ALA A 775 33.17 35.00 -10.42
N ALA A 776 33.25 33.91 -11.20
CA ALA A 776 32.24 33.57 -12.20
C ALA A 776 30.87 33.24 -11.58
N LEU A 777 30.85 32.60 -10.40
CA LEU A 777 29.62 32.36 -9.66
C LEU A 777 29.01 33.65 -9.11
N GLU A 778 29.84 34.58 -8.60
CA GLU A 778 29.39 35.90 -8.10
C GLU A 778 28.90 36.80 -9.24
N GLU A 779 29.62 36.85 -10.37
CA GLU A 779 29.25 37.65 -11.56
C GLU A 779 27.89 37.25 -12.13
N HIS A 780 27.54 35.97 -12.04
CA HIS A 780 26.31 35.42 -12.58
C HIS A 780 25.21 35.18 -11.53
N ALA A 781 25.28 35.87 -10.39
CA ALA A 781 24.25 35.87 -9.36
C ALA A 781 22.85 36.15 -9.96
N GLY A 782 21.89 35.28 -9.64
CA GLY A 782 20.52 35.37 -10.16
C GLY A 782 20.35 34.76 -11.56
N HIS A 783 21.38 34.21 -12.18
CA HIS A 783 21.31 33.48 -13.45
C HIS A 783 21.54 31.97 -13.26
N VAL A 784 21.31 31.20 -14.33
CA VAL A 784 21.73 29.79 -14.39
C VAL A 784 23.11 29.73 -15.05
N LEU A 785 24.10 29.22 -14.34
CA LEU A 785 25.46 28.99 -14.86
C LEU A 785 25.61 27.54 -15.31
N LEU A 786 25.85 27.34 -16.61
CA LEU A 786 26.27 26.06 -17.20
C LEU A 786 27.80 26.00 -17.23
N LEU A 787 28.39 25.18 -16.35
CA LEU A 787 29.81 24.90 -16.30
C LEU A 787 30.13 23.67 -17.15
N ASP A 788 30.77 23.90 -18.29
CA ASP A 788 31.18 22.85 -19.22
C ASP A 788 32.56 22.26 -18.80
N GLY A 789 32.59 20.98 -18.39
CA GLY A 789 33.82 20.22 -18.11
C GLY A 789 34.27 20.21 -16.64
N LEU A 790 33.35 20.04 -15.68
CA LEU A 790 33.69 20.03 -14.25
C LEU A 790 34.63 18.87 -13.88
N ASP A 791 34.41 17.72 -14.49
CA ASP A 791 35.28 16.55 -14.36
C ASP A 791 36.73 16.86 -14.73
N GLY A 792 36.97 17.49 -15.87
CA GLY A 792 38.31 17.90 -16.28
C GLY A 792 38.92 19.02 -15.44
N LEU A 793 38.10 19.83 -14.77
CA LEU A 793 38.58 20.88 -13.85
C LEU A 793 39.04 20.27 -12.51
N ILE A 794 38.41 19.18 -12.07
CA ILE A 794 38.69 18.55 -10.76
C ILE A 794 39.71 17.43 -10.87
N LEU A 795 39.65 16.61 -11.92
CA LEU A 795 40.43 15.39 -12.05
C LEU A 795 41.77 15.59 -12.77
N ASP A 796 41.81 16.48 -13.78
CA ASP A 796 42.99 16.63 -14.64
C ASP A 796 43.95 17.72 -14.16
N GLU A 797 43.46 18.66 -13.35
CA GLU A 797 44.25 19.81 -12.88
C GLU A 797 44.94 19.56 -11.55
N ALA A 798 46.18 20.02 -11.43
CA ALA A 798 46.94 19.92 -10.17
C ALA A 798 46.26 20.67 -9.00
N GLN A 799 45.46 21.69 -9.32
CA GLN A 799 44.66 22.46 -8.35
C GLN A 799 43.21 21.95 -8.21
N GLY A 800 42.88 20.78 -8.76
CA GLY A 800 41.52 20.21 -8.73
C GLY A 800 40.84 20.21 -7.35
N PRO A 801 41.51 19.77 -6.25
CA PRO A 801 40.95 19.84 -4.90
C PRO A 801 40.64 21.28 -4.43
N ALA A 802 41.41 22.27 -4.90
CA ALA A 802 41.18 23.67 -4.58
C ALA A 802 39.95 24.22 -5.33
N TYR A 803 39.75 23.84 -6.59
CA TYR A 803 38.50 24.13 -7.32
C TYR A 803 37.28 23.51 -6.65
N ALA A 804 37.38 22.24 -6.23
CA ALA A 804 36.29 21.56 -5.53
C ALA A 804 35.95 22.24 -4.18
N SER A 805 36.98 22.58 -3.41
CA SER A 805 36.82 23.31 -2.14
C SER A 805 36.21 24.70 -2.34
N ALA A 806 36.64 25.44 -3.38
CA ALA A 806 36.08 26.74 -3.71
C ALA A 806 34.59 26.65 -4.07
N LEU A 807 34.22 25.65 -4.88
CA LEU A 807 32.84 25.39 -5.27
C LEU A 807 31.95 25.04 -4.06
N TYR A 808 32.43 24.13 -3.21
CA TYR A 808 31.74 23.68 -2.00
C TYR A 808 31.53 24.84 -1.02
N ARG A 809 32.58 25.58 -0.66
CA ARG A 809 32.48 26.72 0.27
C ARG A 809 31.56 27.82 -0.25
N THR A 810 31.69 28.18 -1.53
CA THR A 810 30.86 29.23 -2.14
C THR A 810 29.37 28.86 -2.10
N ARG A 811 29.03 27.56 -2.11
CA ARG A 811 27.65 27.09 -2.06
C ARG A 811 27.12 26.81 -0.65
N LEU A 812 27.91 26.28 0.27
CA LEU A 812 27.44 25.89 1.61
C LEU A 812 27.71 26.94 2.69
N GLU A 813 28.81 27.68 2.57
CA GLU A 813 29.19 28.74 3.51
C GLU A 813 28.73 30.13 3.02
N GLY A 814 28.45 30.27 1.72
CA GLY A 814 27.92 31.50 1.10
C GLY A 814 26.47 31.35 0.62
N VAL A 815 25.64 32.37 0.82
CA VAL A 815 24.32 32.49 0.18
C VAL A 815 24.53 32.78 -1.30
N ASN A 816 24.72 31.75 -2.10
CA ASN A 816 24.92 31.91 -3.55
C ASN A 816 23.57 31.89 -4.30
N ASP A 817 23.33 32.95 -5.06
CA ASP A 817 22.13 33.14 -5.88
C ASP A 817 22.23 32.55 -7.30
N THR A 818 23.38 31.95 -7.64
CA THR A 818 23.63 31.33 -8.95
C THR A 818 23.24 29.87 -8.95
N ALA A 819 22.27 29.50 -9.80
CA ALA A 819 21.94 28.09 -10.01
C ALA A 819 22.99 27.44 -10.91
N LEU A 820 23.58 26.33 -10.49
CA LEU A 820 24.73 25.72 -11.15
C LEU A 820 24.36 24.42 -11.87
N LEU A 821 24.67 24.32 -13.15
CA LEU A 821 24.60 23.09 -13.92
C LEU A 821 26.02 22.74 -14.38
N ALA A 822 26.61 21.71 -13.79
CA ALA A 822 27.94 21.26 -14.17
C ALA A 822 27.85 20.05 -15.10
N THR A 823 28.74 19.91 -16.08
CA THR A 823 28.78 18.73 -16.95
C THR A 823 29.90 17.78 -16.57
N CYS A 824 29.65 16.47 -16.73
CA CYS A 824 30.62 15.40 -16.47
C CYS A 824 30.41 14.27 -17.49
N GLU A 825 31.50 13.72 -18.01
CA GLU A 825 31.45 12.56 -18.90
C GLU A 825 31.04 11.28 -18.15
N PRO A 826 30.21 10.40 -18.74
CA PRO A 826 29.68 9.21 -18.05
C PRO A 826 30.74 8.30 -17.44
N ASP A 827 31.87 8.13 -18.12
CA ASP A 827 32.96 7.25 -17.70
C ASP A 827 33.76 7.84 -16.53
N ARG A 828 33.71 9.17 -16.34
CA ARG A 828 34.48 9.90 -15.34
C ARG A 828 33.71 10.15 -14.05
N VAL A 829 32.42 9.84 -13.99
CA VAL A 829 31.57 10.04 -12.80
C VAL A 829 32.10 9.26 -11.59
N GLY A 830 32.57 8.03 -11.81
CA GLY A 830 33.13 7.22 -10.73
C GLY A 830 34.40 7.82 -10.13
N GLU A 831 35.28 8.34 -10.98
CA GLU A 831 36.51 9.03 -10.57
C GLU A 831 36.19 10.35 -9.86
N LEU A 832 35.25 11.15 -10.40
CA LEU A 832 34.80 12.40 -9.79
C LEU A 832 34.18 12.18 -8.41
N SER A 833 33.35 11.14 -8.27
CA SER A 833 32.73 10.77 -6.99
C SER A 833 33.74 10.28 -5.97
N ALA A 834 34.84 9.64 -6.40
CA ALA A 834 35.91 9.20 -5.52
C ALA A 834 36.81 10.37 -5.09
N ALA A 835 37.10 11.30 -6.01
CA ALA A 835 37.98 12.44 -5.76
C ALA A 835 37.30 13.57 -4.96
N SER A 836 35.99 13.76 -5.12
CA SER A 836 35.25 14.85 -4.47
C SER A 836 33.80 14.42 -4.17
N PRO A 837 33.59 13.53 -3.17
CA PRO A 837 32.27 13.01 -2.84
C PRO A 837 31.30 14.11 -2.41
N GLU A 838 31.81 15.15 -1.74
CA GLU A 838 31.04 16.29 -1.24
C GLU A 838 30.31 17.05 -2.36
N LEU A 839 30.91 17.15 -3.54
CA LEU A 839 30.29 17.80 -4.70
C LEU A 839 29.18 16.94 -5.33
N VAL A 840 29.37 15.62 -5.37
CA VAL A 840 28.37 14.69 -5.91
C VAL A 840 27.16 14.60 -4.96
N THR A 841 27.36 14.80 -3.64
CA THR A 841 26.26 14.89 -2.68
C THR A 841 25.48 16.20 -2.78
N ASP A 842 26.14 17.32 -3.08
CA ASP A 842 25.47 18.63 -3.25
C ASP A 842 24.74 18.75 -4.60
N LEU A 843 25.37 18.27 -5.69
CA LEU A 843 24.84 18.34 -7.04
C LEU A 843 23.89 17.18 -7.33
N ARG A 844 22.64 17.47 -7.69
CA ARG A 844 21.71 16.42 -8.15
C ARG A 844 22.17 15.87 -9.51
N ALA A 845 22.58 14.60 -9.54
CA ALA A 845 22.95 13.90 -10.77
C ALA A 845 21.74 13.71 -11.70
N VAL A 846 21.94 13.98 -12.99
CA VAL A 846 20.97 13.80 -14.09
C VAL A 846 21.69 13.19 -15.29
N ARG A 847 21.27 12.01 -15.72
CA ARG A 847 21.83 11.28 -16.87
C ARG A 847 21.14 11.71 -18.17
N LEU A 848 21.95 12.21 -19.09
CA LEU A 848 21.53 12.64 -20.43
C LEU A 848 21.40 11.43 -21.38
N PRO A 849 20.67 11.57 -22.50
CA PRO A 849 20.51 10.48 -23.46
C PRO A 849 21.86 10.01 -24.03
N ASP A 850 22.02 8.69 -24.12
CA ASP A 850 23.19 8.08 -24.75
C ASP A 850 23.01 8.09 -26.27
N LEU A 851 23.61 9.09 -26.91
CA LEU A 851 23.60 9.23 -28.36
C LEU A 851 24.65 8.35 -29.05
N SER A 852 25.22 7.35 -28.37
CA SER A 852 25.89 6.23 -29.04
C SER A 852 24.89 5.19 -29.57
N ASP A 853 23.71 5.11 -28.95
CA ASP A 853 22.62 4.22 -29.34
C ASP A 853 21.90 4.71 -30.61
N ALA A 854 21.63 3.76 -31.52
CA ALA A 854 20.94 4.03 -32.77
C ALA A 854 19.46 4.38 -32.56
N ALA A 855 18.79 3.75 -31.59
CA ALA A 855 17.38 4.04 -31.30
C ALA A 855 17.21 5.46 -30.73
N ALA A 856 18.08 5.86 -29.79
CA ALA A 856 18.13 7.24 -29.29
C ALA A 856 18.39 8.27 -30.41
N ARG A 857 19.30 7.97 -31.36
CA ARG A 857 19.54 8.85 -32.53
C ARG A 857 18.33 8.94 -33.45
N SER A 858 17.67 7.82 -33.74
CA SER A 858 16.47 7.79 -34.59
C SER A 858 15.33 8.62 -33.96
N ALA A 859 15.11 8.46 -32.66
CA ALA A 859 14.15 9.28 -31.91
C ALA A 859 14.50 10.78 -31.94
N LEU A 860 15.79 11.13 -31.84
CA LEU A 860 16.24 12.51 -31.95
C LEU A 860 15.99 13.10 -33.36
N VAL A 861 16.15 12.31 -34.43
CA VAL A 861 15.79 12.74 -35.80
C VAL A 861 14.30 13.08 -35.87
N GLY A 862 13.44 12.22 -35.32
CA GLY A 862 11.99 12.46 -35.27
C GLY A 862 11.64 13.75 -34.55
N LEU A 863 12.20 13.95 -33.36
CA LEU A 863 11.99 15.16 -32.56
C LEU A 863 12.41 16.43 -33.33
N LEU A 864 13.61 16.44 -33.91
CA LEU A 864 14.12 17.60 -34.66
C LEU A 864 13.33 17.86 -35.95
N ALA A 865 12.86 16.80 -36.62
CA ALA A 865 12.02 16.91 -37.80
C ALA A 865 10.69 17.58 -37.45
N GLU A 866 10.05 17.16 -36.36
CA GLU A 866 8.82 17.78 -35.90
C GLU A 866 9.02 19.26 -35.51
N GLU A 867 10.12 19.60 -34.82
CA GLU A 867 10.44 21.00 -34.46
C GLU A 867 10.61 21.88 -35.69
N ARG A 868 11.19 21.32 -36.75
CA ARG A 868 11.41 22.01 -38.02
C ARG A 868 10.22 21.89 -38.99
N ARG A 869 9.11 21.27 -38.56
CA ARG A 869 7.91 20.99 -39.37
C ARG A 869 8.25 20.22 -40.67
N LEU A 870 9.18 19.27 -40.57
CA LEU A 870 9.56 18.34 -41.62
C LEU A 870 8.78 17.03 -41.43
N ARG A 871 8.24 16.47 -42.51
CA ARG A 871 7.62 15.13 -42.51
C ARG A 871 8.56 14.14 -43.17
N LEU A 872 8.82 13.00 -42.54
CA LEU A 872 9.62 11.93 -43.14
C LEU A 872 8.69 10.86 -43.68
N GLY A 873 8.84 10.49 -44.95
CA GLY A 873 8.16 9.35 -45.55
C GLY A 873 8.58 8.03 -44.90
N ALA A 874 7.75 6.99 -45.03
CA ALA A 874 8.07 5.65 -44.51
C ALA A 874 9.35 5.07 -45.16
N ASP A 875 9.61 5.44 -46.42
CA ASP A 875 10.82 5.14 -47.17
C ASP A 875 12.04 5.90 -46.61
N ALA A 876 11.87 7.16 -46.21
CA ALA A 876 12.92 7.95 -45.55
C ALA A 876 13.32 7.35 -44.19
N TRP A 877 12.34 6.94 -43.37
CA TRP A 877 12.59 6.30 -42.09
C TRP A 877 13.43 5.02 -42.21
N ALA A 878 13.17 4.19 -43.23
CA ALA A 878 13.96 2.99 -43.47
C ALA A 878 15.45 3.29 -43.74
N VAL A 879 15.75 4.42 -44.40
CA VAL A 879 17.13 4.88 -44.63
C VAL A 879 17.72 5.46 -43.33
N VAL A 880 16.95 6.27 -42.60
CA VAL A 880 17.37 6.86 -41.32
C VAL A 880 17.76 5.77 -40.31
N ASP A 881 16.91 4.78 -40.07
CA ASP A 881 17.16 3.71 -39.09
C ASP A 881 18.41 2.88 -39.43
N ARG A 882 18.69 2.70 -40.73
CA ARG A 882 19.91 2.06 -41.21
C ARG A 882 21.14 2.94 -41.00
N ASP A 883 21.03 4.23 -41.31
CA ASP A 883 22.15 5.15 -41.39
C ASP A 883 22.61 5.67 -40.01
N VAL A 884 21.68 5.94 -39.09
CA VAL A 884 22.00 6.60 -37.80
C VAL A 884 22.99 5.83 -36.92
N GLY A 885 22.98 4.49 -36.98
CA GLY A 885 23.96 3.63 -36.30
C GLY A 885 25.36 3.65 -36.94
N THR A 886 25.45 4.05 -38.22
CA THR A 886 26.71 4.11 -38.98
C THR A 886 27.40 5.47 -38.89
N LEU A 887 26.67 6.52 -38.46
CA LEU A 887 27.22 7.87 -38.29
C LEU A 887 28.44 7.87 -37.35
N ARG A 888 29.55 8.42 -37.83
CA ARG A 888 30.79 8.58 -37.07
C ARG A 888 31.00 10.03 -36.66
N PRO A 889 31.38 10.30 -35.39
CA PRO A 889 31.71 11.64 -34.95
C PRO A 889 32.96 12.18 -35.65
N ARG A 890 33.00 13.48 -35.91
CA ARG A 890 34.16 14.16 -36.52
C ARG A 890 34.42 15.51 -35.89
N GLY A 891 35.56 15.64 -35.20
CA GLY A 891 35.93 16.88 -34.51
C GLY A 891 34.83 17.34 -33.55
N ARG A 892 34.31 18.56 -33.74
CA ARG A 892 33.23 19.15 -32.91
C ARG A 892 31.82 18.66 -33.28
N LEU A 893 31.70 17.79 -34.28
CA LEU A 893 30.45 17.30 -34.84
C LEU A 893 30.15 15.91 -34.24
N THR A 894 29.57 15.93 -33.05
CA THR A 894 29.33 14.76 -32.17
C THR A 894 27.90 14.79 -31.61
N GLY A 895 27.40 13.65 -31.14
CA GLY A 895 26.11 13.55 -30.45
C GLY A 895 24.95 14.18 -31.24
N ALA A 896 24.20 15.08 -30.60
CA ALA A 896 23.04 15.73 -31.20
C ALA A 896 23.41 16.61 -32.39
N ARG A 897 24.59 17.24 -32.40
CA ARG A 897 25.06 18.06 -33.54
C ARG A 897 25.26 17.24 -34.81
N LEU A 898 25.64 15.96 -34.65
CA LEU A 898 25.76 15.02 -35.76
C LEU A 898 24.39 14.66 -36.36
N VAL A 899 23.40 14.46 -35.49
CA VAL A 899 22.03 14.19 -35.89
C VAL A 899 21.37 15.42 -36.54
N GLU A 900 21.59 16.61 -35.96
CA GLU A 900 21.14 17.89 -36.52
C GLU A 900 21.72 18.11 -37.93
N ALA A 901 23.03 17.93 -38.09
CA ALA A 901 23.70 18.06 -39.39
C ALA A 901 23.22 17.04 -40.42
N TYR A 902 22.93 15.80 -40.00
CA TYR A 902 22.34 14.76 -40.84
C TYR A 902 20.98 15.19 -41.39
N LEU A 903 20.09 15.68 -40.52
CA LEU A 903 18.77 16.17 -40.92
C LEU A 903 18.85 17.47 -41.74
N ASP A 904 19.74 18.40 -41.38
CA ASP A 904 19.92 19.67 -42.10
C ASP A 904 20.46 19.44 -43.51
N ARG A 905 21.36 18.47 -43.69
CA ARG A 905 21.89 18.11 -45.00
C ARG A 905 20.82 17.44 -45.87
N ALA A 906 19.97 16.58 -45.30
CA ALA A 906 18.82 16.00 -46.00
C ALA A 906 17.83 17.09 -46.44
N ALA A 907 17.48 18.01 -45.54
CA ALA A 907 16.59 19.13 -45.87
C ALA A 907 17.18 20.05 -46.95
N THR A 908 18.49 20.31 -46.90
CA THR A 908 19.20 21.12 -47.91
C THR A 908 19.21 20.43 -49.28
N ARG A 909 19.43 19.11 -49.33
CA ARG A 909 19.38 18.32 -50.58
C ARG A 909 17.98 18.37 -51.20
N HIS A 910 16.95 18.16 -50.39
CA HIS A 910 15.57 18.22 -50.84
C HIS A 910 15.22 19.59 -51.44
N LEU A 911 15.64 20.67 -50.79
CA LEU A 911 15.48 22.04 -51.29
C LEU A 911 16.28 22.30 -52.58
N GLY A 912 17.40 21.63 -52.80
CA GLY A 912 18.23 21.74 -54.00
C GLY A 912 17.72 20.91 -55.20
N SER A 913 16.96 19.84 -54.96
CA SER A 913 16.37 18.99 -56.01
C SER A 913 14.94 19.39 -56.41
N ALA A 914 14.26 20.21 -55.60
CA ALA A 914 12.91 20.67 -55.90
C ALA A 914 12.94 21.82 -56.93
N GLU A 915 12.75 21.51 -58.22
CA GLU A 915 12.65 22.52 -59.30
C GLU A 915 11.41 23.43 -59.21
N GLU A 916 10.53 23.28 -58.23
CA GLU A 916 9.39 24.19 -58.03
C GLU A 916 9.26 24.64 -56.58
N THR A 917 9.72 25.85 -56.29
CA THR A 917 9.43 26.61 -55.07
C THR A 917 7.93 26.97 -55.02
N ARG A 918 7.07 26.01 -54.66
CA ARG A 918 5.65 26.25 -54.38
C ARG A 918 5.18 25.44 -53.17
N ALA A 919 5.51 25.93 -51.98
CA ALA A 919 4.72 25.69 -50.77
C ALA A 919 5.17 26.63 -49.64
N ILE A 920 4.83 27.92 -49.73
CA ILE A 920 4.78 28.76 -48.53
C ILE A 920 3.49 28.38 -47.80
N GLY A 921 3.55 27.34 -46.95
CA GLY A 921 2.45 27.00 -46.04
C GLY A 921 2.28 25.52 -45.63
N SER A 922 2.89 24.55 -46.32
CA SER A 922 2.80 23.11 -45.97
C SER A 922 4.14 22.54 -45.51
N ALA A 923 4.08 21.56 -44.59
CA ALA A 923 5.25 20.87 -44.05
C ALA A 923 6.07 20.19 -45.18
N LEU A 924 7.38 20.47 -45.24
CA LEU A 924 8.29 19.92 -46.24
C LEU A 924 8.48 18.42 -45.99
N SER A 925 8.27 17.59 -47.02
CA SER A 925 8.25 16.13 -46.89
C SER A 925 9.51 15.50 -47.49
N LEU A 926 10.36 14.92 -46.64
CA LEU A 926 11.60 14.26 -47.01
C LEU A 926 11.35 12.79 -47.39
N THR A 927 12.09 12.32 -48.39
CA THR A 927 12.01 10.99 -49.01
C THR A 927 13.32 10.21 -48.81
N ALA A 928 13.35 8.93 -49.17
CA ALA A 928 14.56 8.12 -49.10
C ALA A 928 15.75 8.72 -49.89
N ALA A 929 15.49 9.35 -51.04
CA ALA A 929 16.52 9.95 -51.89
C ALA A 929 17.28 11.08 -51.19
N ASP A 930 16.63 11.79 -50.27
CA ASP A 930 17.25 12.90 -49.55
C ASP A 930 18.32 12.40 -48.55
N PHE A 931 18.10 11.20 -47.98
CA PHE A 931 18.96 10.59 -46.97
C PHE A 931 20.02 9.65 -47.53
N GLU A 932 19.81 9.06 -48.72
CA GLU A 932 20.74 8.08 -49.28
C GLU A 932 22.18 8.63 -49.41
N GLY A 933 23.14 7.85 -48.91
CA GLY A 933 24.57 8.19 -48.92
C GLY A 933 25.00 9.31 -47.95
N LEU A 934 24.10 9.97 -47.21
CA LEU A 934 24.46 11.07 -46.29
C LEU A 934 25.37 10.63 -45.15
N ALA A 935 25.12 9.44 -44.60
CA ALA A 935 25.91 8.94 -43.49
C ALA A 935 27.39 8.78 -43.87
N ALA A 936 27.67 8.36 -45.11
CA ALA A 936 29.03 8.27 -45.65
C ALA A 936 29.66 9.64 -45.90
N GLU A 937 28.89 10.62 -46.39
CA GLU A 937 29.39 11.99 -46.60
C GLU A 937 29.77 12.69 -45.30
N LEU A 938 28.94 12.57 -44.27
CA LEU A 938 29.19 13.20 -42.96
C LEU A 938 30.28 12.49 -42.15
N SER A 939 30.36 11.16 -42.29
CA SER A 939 31.38 10.35 -41.60
C SER A 939 32.74 10.37 -42.31
N GLY A 940 32.81 10.91 -43.54
CA GLY A 940 34.02 10.99 -44.34
C GLY A 940 34.34 9.66 -45.05
N ARG A 941 34.06 9.61 -46.34
CA ARG A 941 34.93 8.97 -47.33
C ARG A 941 35.68 10.06 -48.08
#